data_AF-A0AAU9UXR6-F1
#
_entry.id   AF-A0AAU9UXR6-F1
#
_cell.length_a   1.000
_cell.length_b   1.000
_cell.length_c   1.000
_cell.angle_alpha   90.00
_cell.angle_beta   90.00
_cell.angle_gamma   90.00
#
_symmetry.space_group_name_H-M   'P 1'
#
loop_
_entity.id
_entity.type
_entity.pdbx_description
1 polymer ?
#
loop_
_entity_poly.entity_id
_entity_poly.type
_entity_poly.pdbx_seq_one_letter_code
_entity_poly.pdbx_strand_id
1 'polypeptide(L)'
;MAPLVVEGETLGQKHRNYNKIVNETTLELIPEINYEEPDLDNLLKIDIACKNRNVDYIIKVLQCEDMLYVSRAIKRSTWLITDPQYADIVNPKYLNDQISPKMMSKAFNKLLLHIRLNLKDEKRVEEFFNYYKERDLRAAFKWLPNCSIQFTEKIIQKHSQDIPTYQIKRICEKSITYLDVFMRSSMSYYKRDVLAATILFLNKNTEKYLDIVEASESYQVPRFGPKATKLIMRKYSERVMKNLEKYATFIHVPTFAKFIKTENMKEFITTNIKNKKLRSWFTYSKIRPFVSRLPIESRFEFIKEVFIDKKQEEQFEDIVMYRGCAKGEESNSQNIYRWYAYASFNTAFTDLKKLIRSESNPTERTSMFGVLLTCAGKDMKNIQTLLKYYRENHINEPFKFKVQFVNLVISNTSTHRFDTETWGYLNDLFSSMDVYSESDKLDQNCVRSIILYNVIHDEIIPDVVQKKFLFDTFKTTQKKLSEEEKEKLFSYLYKNRISKIDTSKINDKKEFNENVEVLMNLLNLLVDWNKELKDFPIILDKIKEMIQISQKLKSNENISVVYNVKKTWRKLLFNESLILSTTQETCINALKHGPRLLETYKKEVETLCLKDEKLFDRFLKKTRIYLSQSLANTYKDLFLNKMDHKNTHKAAIMGLCTLLPKNDLLNLVNKYVPKEFKIDWSQYDDVELSICKHIASSLHLARPQPSPATALLFAKGDYLQFVLPSLSSILYNMSSVQTREYLTPLLNAPVSLQKHGIRAAFAKLQHEELKKLFSDIWETNKNSSIRAAIFIQTLDFLCKQNEPSTIREVWELLSVFIDNLTSEENKTIYTKLSKVEKVPMSVRPEFWMKSYKFLKTLPPKANCESLLGDLRNNMDDLMEFLDNDFISEIFLESLEENFSTKRYEFQYLVVQFVLSTRTEEAHIARYNKVFVPILEQAFAMWNKSQEDTNYVRENLKEILSCLYTSFHNIVLEKKMIRPTYMFTDILKRIRENLKMEENYVIITTHKLSLDFVKIIDKALKTDDVLTSKSESDENGEEDKFKQIYASTASELGKLYVNYLKEDVVNIFPSIYILFAKAFTNIFDNFNFNPVNKMNSLKSFLEDKSFIPGYLFVLEVLPTYAYEENEKALKSELLKVISTHSSKEVKMHFSSLNVSD
;
A
#
# COMPACT_ATOMS: atom_id res chain seq x y z
N MET A 1 -20.40 49.57 -21.62
CA MET A 1 -21.35 49.57 -20.49
C MET A 1 -20.60 49.91 -19.22
N ALA A 2 -21.24 50.54 -18.24
CA ALA A 2 -20.64 50.70 -16.91
C ALA A 2 -20.42 49.30 -16.27
N PRO A 3 -19.31 49.07 -15.55
CA PRO A 3 -19.03 47.81 -14.86
C PRO A 3 -20.17 47.35 -13.94
N LEU A 4 -20.49 46.06 -13.93
CA LEU A 4 -21.50 45.52 -13.01
C LEU A 4 -21.08 45.66 -11.55
N VAL A 5 -21.86 46.42 -10.77
CA VAL A 5 -21.69 46.55 -9.32
C VAL A 5 -22.82 45.81 -8.60
N VAL A 6 -22.46 44.77 -7.84
CA VAL A 6 -23.42 44.00 -7.04
C VAL A 6 -23.49 44.55 -5.62
N GLU A 7 -24.68 44.97 -5.21
CA GLU A 7 -24.97 45.48 -3.87
C GLU A 7 -24.80 44.40 -2.78
N GLY A 8 -24.50 44.84 -1.55
CA GLY A 8 -24.41 44.00 -0.36
C GLY A 8 -23.11 44.20 0.41
N GLU A 9 -23.18 44.27 1.74
CA GLU A 9 -22.01 44.44 2.60
C GLU A 9 -21.18 43.16 2.67
N THR A 10 -21.83 41.99 2.81
CA THR A 10 -21.16 40.69 2.92
C THR A 10 -21.04 39.95 1.59
N LEU A 11 -20.04 39.07 1.45
CA LEU A 11 -19.92 38.18 0.29
C LEU A 11 -21.18 37.31 0.09
N GLY A 12 -21.84 36.92 1.19
CA GLY A 12 -23.09 36.17 1.16
C GLY A 12 -24.24 36.96 0.55
N GLN A 13 -24.40 38.24 0.92
CA GLN A 13 -25.39 39.15 0.34
C GLN A 13 -25.11 39.41 -1.14
N LYS A 14 -23.84 39.72 -1.49
CA LYS A 14 -23.44 39.92 -2.90
C LYS A 14 -23.78 38.71 -3.77
N HIS A 15 -23.51 37.49 -3.32
CA HIS A 15 -23.90 36.29 -4.07
C HIS A 15 -25.42 36.17 -4.27
N ARG A 16 -26.23 36.51 -3.25
CA ARG A 16 -27.69 36.47 -3.35
C ARG A 16 -28.19 37.50 -4.38
N ASN A 17 -27.69 38.74 -4.29
CA ASN A 17 -28.08 39.82 -5.19
C ASN A 17 -27.61 39.56 -6.63
N TYR A 18 -26.39 39.03 -6.82
CA TYR A 18 -25.93 38.60 -8.13
C TYR A 18 -26.84 37.54 -8.77
N ASN A 19 -27.24 36.52 -8.01
CA ASN A 19 -28.17 35.50 -8.52
C ASN A 19 -29.55 36.10 -8.85
N LYS A 20 -30.01 37.11 -8.10
CA LYS A 20 -31.24 37.85 -8.42
C LYS A 20 -31.12 38.55 -9.79
N ILE A 21 -30.01 39.26 -10.03
CA ILE A 21 -29.72 39.92 -11.32
C ILE A 21 -29.71 38.91 -12.47
N VAL A 22 -29.05 37.75 -12.31
CA VAL A 22 -29.03 36.68 -13.34
C VAL A 22 -30.46 36.19 -13.67
N ASN A 23 -31.32 36.09 -12.67
CA ASN A 23 -32.70 35.62 -12.87
C ASN A 23 -33.58 36.68 -13.55
N GLU A 24 -33.36 37.96 -13.25
CA GLU A 24 -34.15 39.08 -13.79
C GLU A 24 -33.68 39.52 -15.18
N THR A 25 -32.41 39.32 -15.52
CA THR A 25 -31.85 39.74 -16.82
C THR A 25 -32.28 38.79 -17.94
N THR A 26 -32.77 39.37 -19.05
CA THR A 26 -33.03 38.71 -20.33
C THR A 26 -32.30 39.48 -21.45
N LEU A 27 -31.19 38.93 -21.94
CA LEU A 27 -30.48 39.44 -23.12
C LEU A 27 -30.73 38.49 -24.28
N GLU A 28 -31.17 39.01 -25.42
CA GLU A 28 -31.35 38.24 -26.66
C GLU A 28 -30.00 37.97 -27.34
N LEU A 29 -29.11 38.98 -27.39
CA LEU A 29 -27.75 38.86 -27.93
C LEU A 29 -26.74 39.00 -26.79
N ILE A 30 -25.84 38.00 -26.65
CA ILE A 30 -24.82 37.97 -25.61
C ILE A 30 -23.45 38.26 -26.24
N PRO A 31 -22.80 39.39 -25.90
CA PRO A 31 -21.46 39.70 -26.40
C PRO A 31 -20.43 38.64 -26.02
N GLU A 32 -19.38 38.52 -26.84
CA GLU A 32 -18.26 37.63 -26.55
C GLU A 32 -17.52 38.03 -25.25
N ILE A 33 -16.75 37.09 -24.73
CA ILE A 33 -15.94 37.29 -23.52
C ILE A 33 -14.87 38.34 -23.80
N ASN A 34 -14.79 39.36 -22.95
CA ASN A 34 -13.77 40.39 -23.04
C ASN A 34 -12.92 40.35 -21.76
N TYR A 35 -11.64 40.01 -21.87
CA TYR A 35 -10.74 39.89 -20.71
C TYR A 35 -10.39 41.23 -20.05
N GLU A 36 -10.71 42.36 -20.70
CA GLU A 36 -10.56 43.70 -20.13
C GLU A 36 -11.77 44.12 -19.28
N GLU A 37 -12.90 43.42 -19.40
CA GLU A 37 -14.05 43.64 -18.53
C GLU A 37 -13.87 42.95 -17.17
N PRO A 38 -14.52 43.45 -16.09
CA PRO A 38 -14.49 42.80 -14.79
C PRO A 38 -15.00 41.36 -14.84
N ASP A 39 -14.46 40.51 -13.95
CA ASP A 39 -14.84 39.08 -13.86
C ASP A 39 -16.37 38.89 -13.72
N LEU A 40 -17.07 39.79 -13.01
CA LEU A 40 -18.52 39.69 -12.78
C LEU A 40 -19.36 39.86 -14.06
N ASP A 41 -18.97 40.78 -14.94
CA ASP A 41 -19.67 41.05 -16.20
C ASP A 41 -19.58 39.82 -17.11
N ASN A 42 -18.39 39.25 -17.28
CA ASN A 42 -18.18 38.02 -18.04
C ASN A 42 -18.91 36.82 -17.40
N LEU A 43 -18.91 36.71 -16.07
CA LEU A 43 -19.68 35.67 -15.38
C LEU A 43 -21.19 35.82 -15.62
N LEU A 44 -21.71 37.06 -15.65
CA LEU A 44 -23.13 37.32 -15.93
C LEU A 44 -23.48 36.90 -17.36
N LYS A 45 -22.65 37.24 -18.35
CA LYS A 45 -22.81 36.79 -19.75
C LYS A 45 -22.89 35.26 -19.84
N ILE A 46 -21.98 34.55 -19.17
CA ILE A 46 -21.96 33.07 -19.15
C ILE A 46 -23.21 32.51 -18.49
N ASP A 47 -23.62 33.06 -17.34
CA ASP A 47 -24.79 32.58 -16.61
C ASP A 47 -26.09 32.81 -17.40
N ILE A 48 -26.23 33.94 -18.07
CA ILE A 48 -27.37 34.22 -18.97
C ILE A 48 -27.34 33.27 -20.18
N ALA A 49 -26.17 33.04 -20.79
CA ALA A 49 -26.05 32.08 -21.90
C ALA A 49 -26.44 30.66 -21.48
N CYS A 50 -26.03 30.23 -20.28
CA CYS A 50 -26.44 28.95 -19.71
C CYS A 50 -27.95 28.88 -19.43
N LYS A 51 -28.56 29.98 -18.97
CA LYS A 51 -30.01 30.08 -18.72
C LYS A 51 -30.80 30.01 -20.04
N ASN A 52 -30.35 30.72 -21.07
CA ASN A 52 -30.95 30.75 -22.41
C ASN A 52 -30.62 29.50 -23.25
N ARG A 53 -29.83 28.56 -22.71
CA ARG A 53 -29.33 27.36 -23.40
C ARG A 53 -28.64 27.66 -24.74
N ASN A 54 -27.91 28.76 -24.84
CA ASN A 54 -27.16 29.11 -26.05
C ASN A 54 -25.92 28.20 -26.18
N VAL A 55 -26.07 27.08 -26.89
CA VAL A 55 -25.05 26.04 -27.02
C VAL A 55 -23.76 26.57 -27.66
N ASP A 56 -23.86 27.31 -28.76
CA ASP A 56 -22.69 27.81 -29.50
C ASP A 56 -21.84 28.75 -28.65
N TYR A 57 -22.50 29.64 -27.90
CA TYR A 57 -21.80 30.51 -26.95
C TYR A 57 -21.08 29.71 -25.88
N ILE A 58 -21.72 28.67 -25.32
CA ILE A 58 -21.08 27.82 -24.30
C ILE A 58 -19.89 27.07 -24.89
N ILE A 59 -19.98 26.52 -26.10
CA ILE A 59 -18.87 25.85 -26.78
C ILE A 59 -17.69 26.80 -26.97
N LYS A 60 -17.94 28.06 -27.39
CA LYS A 60 -16.91 29.10 -27.47
C LYS A 60 -16.28 29.38 -26.09
N VAL A 61 -17.10 29.51 -25.04
CA VAL A 61 -16.60 29.75 -23.67
C VAL A 61 -15.73 28.59 -23.16
N LEU A 62 -16.04 27.34 -23.52
CA LEU A 62 -15.21 26.18 -23.16
C LEU A 62 -13.80 26.26 -23.75
N GLN A 63 -13.61 27.01 -24.84
CA GLN A 63 -12.32 27.23 -25.52
C GLN A 63 -11.56 28.45 -24.96
N CYS A 64 -12.11 29.20 -24.01
CA CYS A 64 -11.44 30.36 -23.41
C CYS A 64 -10.18 29.96 -22.60
N GLU A 65 -9.27 30.92 -22.44
CA GLU A 65 -7.98 30.77 -21.73
C GLU A 65 -8.10 30.93 -20.20
N ASP A 66 -9.29 31.26 -19.69
CA ASP A 66 -9.52 31.46 -18.26
C ASP A 66 -10.37 30.34 -17.64
N MET A 67 -9.74 29.59 -16.73
CA MET A 67 -10.39 28.50 -16.00
C MET A 67 -11.58 28.95 -15.14
N LEU A 68 -11.71 30.21 -14.70
CA LEU A 68 -12.90 30.68 -13.99
C LEU A 68 -14.13 30.59 -14.89
N TYR A 69 -14.02 31.14 -16.10
CA TYR A 69 -15.10 31.21 -17.09
C TYR A 69 -15.50 29.82 -17.57
N VAL A 70 -14.51 29.02 -17.98
CA VAL A 70 -14.75 27.62 -18.40
C VAL A 70 -15.38 26.82 -17.27
N SER A 71 -14.88 26.96 -16.03
CA SER A 71 -15.46 26.25 -14.88
C SER A 71 -16.88 26.70 -14.54
N ARG A 72 -17.22 27.98 -14.77
CA ARG A 72 -18.57 28.48 -14.57
C ARG A 72 -19.51 27.89 -15.61
N ALA A 73 -19.12 27.95 -16.89
CA ALA A 73 -19.87 27.36 -17.99
C ALA A 73 -20.16 25.87 -17.73
N ILE A 74 -19.12 25.05 -17.52
CA ILE A 74 -19.26 23.60 -17.24
C ILE A 74 -20.27 23.33 -16.12
N LYS A 75 -20.19 24.09 -15.01
CA LYS A 75 -21.06 23.86 -13.85
C LYS A 75 -22.51 24.29 -14.07
N ARG A 76 -22.74 25.32 -14.89
CA ARG A 76 -24.06 25.90 -15.13
C ARG A 76 -24.77 25.25 -16.32
N SER A 77 -24.03 24.64 -17.25
CA SER A 77 -24.56 23.92 -18.41
C SER A 77 -24.73 22.41 -18.19
N THR A 78 -25.06 21.97 -16.96
CA THR A 78 -25.29 20.53 -16.70
C THR A 78 -26.36 19.93 -17.61
N TRP A 79 -27.33 20.75 -18.05
CA TRP A 79 -28.34 20.37 -19.04
C TRP A 79 -27.73 19.87 -20.36
N LEU A 80 -26.56 20.36 -20.78
CA LEU A 80 -25.86 19.92 -22.00
C LEU A 80 -25.44 18.44 -21.89
N ILE A 81 -25.28 17.94 -20.66
CA ILE A 81 -24.88 16.56 -20.38
C ILE A 81 -26.12 15.67 -20.20
N THR A 82 -27.08 16.14 -19.42
CA THR A 82 -28.22 15.33 -18.97
C THR A 82 -29.37 15.25 -19.98
N ASP A 83 -29.53 16.26 -20.84
CA ASP A 83 -30.65 16.33 -21.79
C ASP A 83 -30.30 15.57 -23.10
N PRO A 84 -31.10 14.57 -23.53
CA PRO A 84 -30.78 13.73 -24.68
C PRO A 84 -30.58 14.48 -26.00
N GLN A 85 -31.24 15.62 -26.21
CA GLN A 85 -31.13 16.41 -27.45
C GLN A 85 -29.71 16.92 -27.75
N TYR A 86 -28.81 16.91 -26.77
CA TYR A 86 -27.41 17.32 -26.93
C TYR A 86 -26.42 16.15 -26.92
N ALA A 87 -26.90 14.91 -27.09
CA ALA A 87 -26.04 13.71 -27.13
C ALA A 87 -24.99 13.78 -28.25
N ASP A 88 -25.31 14.39 -29.38
CA ASP A 88 -24.38 14.59 -30.52
C ASP A 88 -23.23 15.55 -30.21
N ILE A 89 -23.35 16.35 -29.15
CA ILE A 89 -22.32 17.27 -28.68
C ILE A 89 -21.53 16.63 -27.54
N VAL A 90 -22.22 15.97 -26.61
CA VAL A 90 -21.59 15.28 -25.46
C VAL A 90 -21.54 13.77 -25.73
N ASN A 91 -20.67 13.41 -26.68
CA ASN A 91 -20.21 12.05 -26.96
C ASN A 91 -18.68 12.04 -27.08
N PRO A 92 -18.01 10.89 -26.89
CA PRO A 92 -16.56 10.85 -26.85
C PRO A 92 -15.90 11.29 -28.16
N LYS A 93 -16.49 11.02 -29.33
CA LYS A 93 -15.90 11.38 -30.63
C LYS A 93 -15.88 12.89 -30.83
N TYR A 94 -17.04 13.55 -30.73
CA TYR A 94 -17.14 15.01 -30.88
C TYR A 94 -16.26 15.74 -29.86
N LEU A 95 -16.25 15.29 -28.61
CA LEU A 95 -15.44 15.93 -27.56
C LEU A 95 -13.93 15.84 -27.82
N ASN A 96 -13.43 14.71 -28.29
CA ASN A 96 -11.99 14.54 -28.54
C ASN A 96 -11.56 15.13 -29.89
N ASP A 97 -12.42 15.10 -30.91
CA ASP A 97 -12.07 15.53 -32.27
C ASP A 97 -12.31 17.03 -32.49
N GLN A 98 -13.38 17.60 -31.91
CA GLN A 98 -13.79 18.99 -32.17
C GLN A 98 -13.47 19.94 -31.01
N ILE A 99 -13.65 19.48 -29.76
CA ILE A 99 -13.53 20.34 -28.56
C ILE A 99 -12.11 20.30 -27.97
N SER A 100 -11.58 19.10 -27.69
CA SER A 100 -10.28 18.89 -27.06
C SER A 100 -9.12 19.64 -27.74
N PRO A 101 -9.00 19.67 -29.09
CA PRO A 101 -7.87 20.33 -29.74
C PRO A 101 -7.81 21.84 -29.52
N LYS A 102 -8.97 22.47 -29.27
CA LYS A 102 -9.15 23.92 -29.05
C LYS A 102 -9.30 24.29 -27.57
N MET A 103 -9.44 23.29 -26.69
CA MET A 103 -9.67 23.49 -25.25
C MET A 103 -8.37 23.32 -24.46
N MET A 104 -8.24 24.07 -23.36
CA MET A 104 -7.14 23.86 -22.42
C MET A 104 -7.20 22.47 -21.77
N SER A 105 -6.05 21.85 -21.52
CA SER A 105 -6.02 20.48 -20.96
C SER A 105 -6.67 20.36 -19.58
N LYS A 106 -6.48 21.36 -18.70
CA LYS A 106 -7.17 21.38 -17.39
C LYS A 106 -8.68 21.54 -17.55
N ALA A 107 -9.11 22.30 -18.55
CA ALA A 107 -10.52 22.52 -18.85
C ALA A 107 -11.17 21.23 -19.36
N PHE A 108 -10.55 20.53 -20.33
CA PHE A 108 -11.07 19.29 -20.87
C PHE A 108 -11.18 18.18 -19.80
N ASN A 109 -10.15 18.02 -18.97
CA ASN A 109 -10.19 17.09 -17.84
C ASN A 109 -11.33 17.40 -16.85
N LYS A 110 -11.59 18.69 -16.62
CA LYS A 110 -12.70 19.14 -15.77
C LYS A 110 -14.05 18.86 -16.41
N LEU A 111 -14.19 19.06 -17.72
CA LEU A 111 -15.39 18.70 -18.48
C LEU A 111 -15.67 17.20 -18.39
N LEU A 112 -14.67 16.34 -18.68
CA LEU A 112 -14.81 14.88 -18.56
C LEU A 112 -15.15 14.42 -17.14
N LEU A 113 -14.60 15.06 -16.11
CA LEU A 113 -14.99 14.77 -14.73
C LEU A 113 -16.44 15.16 -14.46
N HIS A 114 -16.87 16.34 -14.92
CA HIS A 114 -18.24 16.81 -14.75
C HIS A 114 -19.24 15.92 -15.51
N ILE A 115 -18.90 15.47 -16.72
CA ILE A 115 -19.69 14.48 -17.48
C ILE A 115 -19.83 13.19 -16.66
N ARG A 116 -18.75 12.59 -16.17
CA ARG A 116 -18.80 11.35 -15.37
C ARG A 116 -19.65 11.45 -14.11
N LEU A 117 -19.69 12.62 -13.48
CA LEU A 117 -20.49 12.83 -12.27
C LEU A 117 -21.98 12.96 -12.57
N ASN A 118 -22.36 13.53 -13.71
CA ASN A 118 -23.74 13.91 -14.02
C ASN A 118 -24.43 13.04 -15.10
N LEU A 119 -23.69 12.39 -16.00
CA LEU A 119 -24.26 11.50 -17.01
C LEU A 119 -24.68 10.17 -16.36
N LYS A 120 -25.98 9.86 -16.44
CA LYS A 120 -26.59 8.65 -15.86
C LYS A 120 -27.21 7.70 -16.88
N ASP A 121 -27.29 8.10 -18.14
CA ASP A 121 -27.71 7.23 -19.24
C ASP A 121 -26.66 6.14 -19.46
N GLU A 122 -27.04 4.88 -19.22
CA GLU A 122 -26.09 3.75 -19.25
C GLU A 122 -25.49 3.54 -20.65
N LYS A 123 -26.28 3.71 -21.73
CA LYS A 123 -25.80 3.52 -23.12
C LYS A 123 -24.74 4.56 -23.47
N ARG A 124 -25.02 5.83 -23.18
CA ARG A 124 -24.06 6.92 -23.44
C ARG A 124 -22.78 6.78 -22.59
N VAL A 125 -22.89 6.31 -21.34
CA VAL A 125 -21.71 6.03 -20.50
C VAL A 125 -20.90 4.87 -21.08
N GLU A 126 -21.54 3.83 -21.57
CA GLU A 126 -20.89 2.68 -22.24
C GLU A 126 -20.18 3.09 -23.54
N GLU A 127 -20.72 4.05 -24.30
CA GLU A 127 -20.01 4.66 -25.45
C GLU A 127 -18.69 5.30 -25.03
N PHE A 128 -18.68 6.08 -23.94
CA PHE A 128 -17.44 6.63 -23.38
C PHE A 128 -16.48 5.52 -22.93
N PHE A 129 -16.98 4.48 -22.28
CA PHE A 129 -16.15 3.34 -21.89
C PHE A 129 -15.49 2.70 -23.12
N ASN A 130 -16.27 2.34 -24.13
CA ASN A 130 -15.79 1.65 -25.33
C ASN A 130 -14.79 2.51 -26.11
N TYR A 131 -15.03 3.81 -26.22
CA TYR A 131 -14.10 4.73 -26.87
C TYR A 131 -12.73 4.79 -26.17
N TYR A 132 -12.70 4.78 -24.84
CA TYR A 132 -11.44 4.81 -24.09
C TYR A 132 -10.81 3.42 -23.92
N LYS A 133 -11.58 2.33 -24.00
CA LYS A 133 -11.10 0.96 -23.76
C LYS A 133 -9.89 0.60 -24.61
N GLU A 134 -9.91 0.97 -25.89
CA GLU A 134 -8.83 0.66 -26.85
C GLU A 134 -7.63 1.61 -26.72
N ARG A 135 -7.80 2.77 -26.06
CA ARG A 135 -6.78 3.82 -25.98
C ARG A 135 -6.09 3.89 -24.63
N ASP A 136 -6.87 3.90 -23.55
CA ASP A 136 -6.43 3.92 -22.17
C ASP A 136 -7.45 3.17 -21.30
N LEU A 137 -7.17 1.88 -21.09
CA LEU A 137 -8.03 0.98 -20.31
C LEU A 137 -8.25 1.49 -18.87
N ARG A 138 -7.24 2.12 -18.25
CA ARG A 138 -7.36 2.70 -16.90
C ARG A 138 -8.26 3.92 -16.88
N ALA A 139 -8.29 4.72 -17.95
CA ALA A 139 -9.25 5.80 -18.10
C ALA A 139 -10.67 5.27 -18.34
N ALA A 140 -10.82 4.20 -19.13
CA ALA A 140 -12.10 3.55 -19.40
C ALA A 140 -12.79 3.07 -18.12
N PHE A 141 -12.06 2.42 -17.20
CA PHE A 141 -12.66 1.92 -15.95
C PHE A 141 -13.30 3.00 -15.06
N LYS A 142 -12.91 4.28 -15.22
CA LYS A 142 -13.53 5.40 -14.48
C LYS A 142 -15.00 5.62 -14.83
N TRP A 143 -15.49 5.03 -15.93
CA TRP A 143 -16.87 5.13 -16.41
C TRP A 143 -17.79 4.01 -15.90
N LEU A 144 -17.22 2.87 -15.48
CA LEU A 144 -17.96 1.69 -14.99
C LEU A 144 -19.06 1.98 -13.95
N PRO A 145 -18.88 2.89 -12.97
CA PRO A 145 -19.90 3.10 -11.93
C PRO A 145 -21.29 3.49 -12.44
N ASN A 146 -21.41 4.05 -13.65
CA ASN A 146 -22.70 4.40 -14.25
C ASN A 146 -23.06 3.54 -15.48
N CYS A 147 -22.29 2.49 -15.81
CA CYS A 147 -22.65 1.51 -16.85
C CYS A 147 -23.75 0.56 -16.38
N SER A 148 -24.37 -0.18 -17.31
CA SER A 148 -25.33 -1.24 -16.95
C SER A 148 -24.66 -2.37 -16.14
N ILE A 149 -25.48 -3.10 -15.38
CA ILE A 149 -24.99 -4.20 -14.53
C ILE A 149 -24.33 -5.28 -15.38
N GLN A 150 -25.02 -5.73 -16.43
CA GLN A 150 -24.53 -6.78 -17.32
C GLN A 150 -23.24 -6.40 -18.03
N PHE A 151 -23.12 -5.14 -18.48
CA PHE A 151 -21.90 -4.64 -19.10
C PHE A 151 -20.74 -4.66 -18.10
N THR A 152 -20.96 -4.15 -16.88
CA THR A 152 -19.93 -4.08 -15.84
C THR A 152 -19.46 -5.48 -15.42
N GLU A 153 -20.38 -6.45 -15.27
CA GLU A 153 -20.03 -7.83 -14.93
C GLU A 153 -19.13 -8.47 -15.99
N LYS A 154 -19.45 -8.29 -17.29
CA LYS A 154 -18.60 -8.76 -18.40
C LYS A 154 -17.20 -8.15 -18.37
N ILE A 155 -17.09 -6.86 -18.04
CA ILE A 155 -15.78 -6.20 -17.92
C ILE A 155 -14.98 -6.74 -16.73
N ILE A 156 -15.61 -6.96 -15.57
CA ILE A 156 -14.93 -7.55 -14.41
C ILE A 156 -14.44 -8.96 -14.74
N GLN A 157 -15.24 -9.78 -15.42
CA GLN A 157 -14.84 -11.13 -15.82
C GLN A 157 -13.59 -11.12 -16.69
N LYS A 158 -13.52 -10.18 -17.65
CA LYS A 158 -12.42 -10.09 -18.60
C LYS A 158 -11.17 -9.39 -18.05
N HIS A 159 -11.35 -8.43 -17.16
CA HIS A 159 -10.29 -7.50 -16.73
C HIS A 159 -10.14 -7.42 -15.21
N SER A 160 -10.45 -8.50 -14.48
CA SER A 160 -10.45 -8.51 -13.00
C SER A 160 -9.13 -7.98 -12.40
N GLN A 161 -8.00 -8.32 -13.01
CA GLN A 161 -6.65 -7.97 -12.54
C GLN A 161 -6.26 -6.51 -12.86
N ASP A 162 -6.87 -5.93 -13.89
CA ASP A 162 -6.54 -4.58 -14.35
C ASP A 162 -7.30 -3.50 -13.56
N ILE A 163 -8.45 -3.84 -12.97
CA ILE A 163 -9.32 -2.88 -12.28
C ILE A 163 -8.77 -2.57 -10.88
N PRO A 164 -8.45 -1.30 -10.56
CA PRO A 164 -7.97 -0.94 -9.24
C PRO A 164 -8.98 -1.21 -8.12
N THR A 165 -8.50 -1.66 -6.95
CA THR A 165 -9.33 -2.00 -5.76
C THR A 165 -10.33 -0.91 -5.37
N TYR A 166 -9.94 0.37 -5.45
CA TYR A 166 -10.83 1.48 -5.12
C TYR A 166 -12.01 1.62 -6.09
N GLN A 167 -11.83 1.20 -7.35
CA GLN A 167 -12.90 1.19 -8.35
C GLN A 167 -13.83 0.01 -8.14
N ILE A 168 -13.30 -1.19 -7.85
CA ILE A 168 -14.11 -2.36 -7.45
C ILE A 168 -14.98 -2.01 -6.23
N LYS A 169 -14.40 -1.39 -5.21
CA LYS A 169 -15.15 -0.91 -4.04
C LYS A 169 -16.31 0.01 -4.45
N ARG A 170 -16.07 0.94 -5.37
CA ARG A 170 -17.07 1.93 -5.82
C ARG A 170 -18.19 1.29 -6.63
N ILE A 171 -17.89 0.37 -7.55
CA ILE A 171 -18.94 -0.33 -8.30
C ILE A 171 -19.76 -1.24 -7.39
N CYS A 172 -19.14 -1.86 -6.37
CA CYS A 172 -19.85 -2.65 -5.36
C CYS A 172 -20.88 -1.84 -4.54
N GLU A 173 -20.78 -0.51 -4.52
CA GLU A 173 -21.83 0.35 -3.95
C GLU A 173 -23.15 0.25 -4.72
N LYS A 174 -23.09 0.01 -6.04
CA LYS A 174 -24.26 -0.17 -6.93
C LYS A 174 -24.82 -1.60 -6.84
N SER A 175 -23.97 -2.62 -6.87
CA SER A 175 -24.39 -4.02 -6.71
C SER A 175 -23.31 -4.88 -6.05
N ILE A 176 -23.71 -5.71 -5.08
CA ILE A 176 -22.81 -6.71 -4.47
C ILE A 176 -22.48 -7.86 -5.43
N THR A 177 -23.26 -8.05 -6.51
CA THR A 177 -22.98 -9.09 -7.53
C THR A 177 -21.60 -8.91 -8.15
N TYR A 178 -21.13 -7.67 -8.30
CA TYR A 178 -19.79 -7.39 -8.82
C TYR A 178 -18.68 -7.97 -7.95
N LEU A 179 -18.88 -8.03 -6.62
CA LEU A 179 -17.91 -8.65 -5.72
C LEU A 179 -17.85 -10.16 -5.97
N ASP A 180 -18.99 -10.82 -6.13
CA ASP A 180 -19.07 -12.25 -6.44
C ASP A 180 -18.39 -12.56 -7.78
N VAL A 181 -18.72 -11.79 -8.83
CA VAL A 181 -18.08 -11.92 -10.15
C VAL A 181 -16.57 -11.71 -10.07
N PHE A 182 -16.11 -10.67 -9.37
CA PHE A 182 -14.69 -10.43 -9.16
C PHE A 182 -14.01 -11.61 -8.48
N MET A 183 -14.61 -12.15 -7.41
CA MET A 183 -14.04 -13.24 -6.63
C MET A 183 -13.96 -14.56 -7.41
N ARG A 184 -14.80 -14.76 -8.42
CA ARG A 184 -14.73 -15.91 -9.34
C ARG A 184 -13.69 -15.72 -10.44
N SER A 185 -13.50 -14.48 -10.91
CA SER A 185 -12.65 -14.17 -12.07
C SER A 185 -11.25 -13.67 -11.74
N SER A 186 -10.92 -13.41 -10.47
CA SER A 186 -9.60 -12.90 -10.07
C SER A 186 -8.67 -13.99 -9.53
N MET A 187 -7.36 -13.79 -9.66
CA MET A 187 -6.35 -14.58 -8.97
C MET A 187 -6.41 -14.40 -7.44
N SER A 188 -5.89 -15.37 -6.68
CA SER A 188 -6.02 -15.49 -5.22
C SER A 188 -5.46 -14.30 -4.42
N TYR A 189 -4.38 -13.67 -4.90
CA TYR A 189 -3.65 -12.64 -4.17
C TYR A 189 -4.41 -11.30 -4.03
N TYR A 190 -5.27 -10.95 -5.00
CA TYR A 190 -6.05 -9.69 -4.95
C TYR A 190 -7.34 -9.80 -4.12
N LYS A 191 -7.84 -11.02 -3.92
CA LYS A 191 -9.16 -11.28 -3.30
C LYS A 191 -9.27 -10.70 -1.90
N ARG A 192 -8.19 -10.82 -1.11
CA ARG A 192 -8.17 -10.36 0.29
C ARG A 192 -8.33 -8.87 0.44
N ASP A 193 -7.61 -8.10 -0.38
CA ASP A 193 -7.65 -6.64 -0.31
C ASP A 193 -9.01 -6.10 -0.76
N VAL A 194 -9.61 -6.72 -1.78
CA VAL A 194 -10.95 -6.38 -2.25
C VAL A 194 -12.01 -6.72 -1.20
N LEU A 195 -11.98 -7.91 -0.59
CA LEU A 195 -12.87 -8.26 0.50
C LEU A 195 -12.72 -7.28 1.68
N ALA A 196 -11.49 -6.92 2.05
CA ALA A 196 -11.23 -5.95 3.11
C ALA A 196 -11.84 -4.58 2.80
N ALA A 197 -11.67 -4.10 1.56
CA ALA A 197 -12.19 -2.82 1.11
C ALA A 197 -13.74 -2.77 1.04
N THR A 198 -14.37 -3.94 0.87
CA THR A 198 -15.83 -4.11 0.69
C THR A 198 -16.57 -4.54 1.95
N ILE A 199 -15.89 -4.78 3.08
CA ILE A 199 -16.49 -5.22 4.35
C ILE A 199 -17.63 -4.31 4.85
N LEU A 200 -17.62 -3.03 4.45
CA LEU A 200 -18.67 -2.07 4.80
C LEU A 200 -20.05 -2.44 4.20
N PHE A 201 -20.08 -3.24 3.12
CA PHE A 201 -21.31 -3.71 2.48
C PHE A 201 -21.96 -4.88 3.21
N LEU A 202 -21.25 -5.52 4.15
CA LEU A 202 -21.78 -6.58 5.01
C LEU A 202 -23.09 -6.17 5.70
N ASN A 203 -23.25 -4.89 6.05
CA ASN A 203 -24.45 -4.40 6.72
C ASN A 203 -25.71 -4.43 5.83
N LYS A 204 -25.54 -4.24 4.52
CA LYS A 204 -26.66 -4.16 3.55
C LYS A 204 -26.96 -5.51 2.90
N ASN A 205 -25.93 -6.31 2.60
CA ASN A 205 -26.04 -7.57 1.86
C ASN A 205 -25.36 -8.72 2.61
N THR A 206 -25.73 -8.94 3.88
CA THR A 206 -25.01 -9.86 4.77
C THR A 206 -24.96 -11.28 4.21
N GLU A 207 -26.09 -11.83 3.78
CA GLU A 207 -26.21 -13.20 3.26
C GLU A 207 -25.27 -13.45 2.08
N LYS A 208 -25.43 -12.65 1.02
CA LYS A 208 -24.59 -12.76 -0.19
C LYS A 208 -23.11 -12.52 0.10
N TYR A 209 -22.78 -11.63 1.04
CA TYR A 209 -21.39 -11.43 1.46
C TYR A 209 -20.84 -12.67 2.19
N LEU A 210 -21.65 -13.33 3.02
CA LEU A 210 -21.25 -14.58 3.67
C LEU A 210 -21.12 -15.72 2.65
N ASP A 211 -21.96 -15.79 1.62
CA ASP A 211 -21.83 -16.77 0.53
C ASP A 211 -20.46 -16.63 -0.16
N ILE A 212 -20.05 -15.39 -0.47
CA ILE A 212 -18.75 -15.10 -1.09
C ILE A 212 -17.58 -15.51 -0.16
N VAL A 213 -17.69 -15.20 1.14
CA VAL A 213 -16.67 -15.57 2.13
C VAL A 213 -16.59 -17.09 2.30
N GLU A 214 -17.73 -17.78 2.30
CA GLU A 214 -17.80 -19.24 2.38
C GLU A 214 -17.38 -19.93 1.08
N ALA A 215 -17.39 -19.27 -0.07
CA ALA A 215 -16.80 -19.76 -1.30
C ALA A 215 -15.28 -19.48 -1.39
N SER A 216 -14.74 -18.63 -0.53
CA SER A 216 -13.33 -18.21 -0.55
C SER A 216 -12.43 -19.07 0.34
N GLU A 217 -11.14 -19.09 0.03
CA GLU A 217 -10.12 -19.72 0.89
C GLU A 217 -9.83 -18.91 2.14
N SER A 218 -9.45 -19.56 3.25
CA SER A 218 -9.26 -18.90 4.54
C SER A 218 -8.21 -17.77 4.51
N TYR A 219 -7.14 -17.93 3.74
CA TYR A 219 -6.08 -16.92 3.57
C TYR A 219 -6.53 -15.71 2.72
N GLN A 220 -7.60 -15.87 1.94
CA GLN A 220 -8.19 -14.80 1.11
C GLN A 220 -9.17 -13.94 1.93
N VAL A 221 -9.66 -14.40 3.09
CA VAL A 221 -10.67 -13.67 3.87
C VAL A 221 -10.01 -12.71 4.87
N PRO A 222 -10.42 -11.42 4.91
CA PRO A 222 -9.91 -10.47 5.90
C PRO A 222 -10.49 -10.72 7.29
N ARG A 223 -9.77 -10.32 8.35
CA ARG A 223 -10.28 -10.40 9.72
C ARG A 223 -11.47 -9.48 9.93
N PHE A 224 -12.55 -10.02 10.48
CA PHE A 224 -13.73 -9.28 10.90
C PHE A 224 -13.50 -8.62 12.25
N GLY A 225 -13.72 -7.31 12.31
CA GLY A 225 -13.69 -6.55 13.56
C GLY A 225 -14.91 -6.80 14.44
N PRO A 226 -14.92 -6.25 15.68
CA PRO A 226 -15.99 -6.46 16.65
C PRO A 226 -17.40 -6.13 16.14
N LYS A 227 -17.53 -5.10 15.30
CA LYS A 227 -18.81 -4.65 14.73
C LYS A 227 -19.35 -5.63 13.69
N ALA A 228 -18.50 -6.10 12.78
CA ALA A 228 -18.86 -7.06 11.74
C ALA A 228 -19.27 -8.40 12.36
N THR A 229 -18.46 -8.94 13.28
CA THR A 229 -18.79 -10.19 13.99
C THR A 229 -20.10 -10.08 14.77
N LYS A 230 -20.37 -8.95 15.44
CA LYS A 230 -21.63 -8.74 16.16
C LYS A 230 -22.83 -8.75 15.22
N LEU A 231 -22.69 -8.17 14.03
CA LEU A 231 -23.76 -8.13 13.04
C LEU A 231 -24.05 -9.52 12.47
N ILE A 232 -23.01 -10.27 12.10
CA ILE A 232 -23.13 -11.65 11.60
C ILE A 232 -23.80 -12.53 12.66
N MET A 233 -23.27 -12.55 13.89
CA MET A 233 -23.80 -13.43 14.94
C MET A 233 -25.23 -13.08 15.38
N ARG A 234 -25.72 -11.86 15.16
CA ARG A 234 -27.11 -11.50 15.45
C ARG A 234 -28.11 -12.08 14.45
N LYS A 235 -27.70 -12.27 13.21
CA LYS A 235 -28.59 -12.69 12.12
C LYS A 235 -28.36 -14.13 11.66
N TYR A 236 -27.11 -14.62 11.74
CA TYR A 236 -26.66 -15.88 11.15
C TYR A 236 -25.79 -16.68 12.13
N SER A 237 -26.09 -16.67 13.43
CA SER A 237 -25.33 -17.42 14.45
C SER A 237 -25.24 -18.91 14.12
N GLU A 238 -26.34 -19.53 13.72
CA GLU A 238 -26.40 -20.97 13.42
C GLU A 238 -25.49 -21.33 12.23
N ARG A 239 -25.51 -20.52 11.17
CA ARG A 239 -24.62 -20.66 10.00
C ARG A 239 -23.14 -20.60 10.41
N VAL A 240 -22.77 -19.65 11.27
CA VAL A 240 -21.38 -19.55 11.78
C VAL A 240 -21.02 -20.74 12.67
N MET A 241 -21.92 -21.18 13.55
CA MET A 241 -21.66 -22.31 14.45
C MET A 241 -21.48 -23.62 13.67
N LYS A 242 -22.29 -23.85 12.63
CA LYS A 242 -22.18 -25.04 11.76
C LYS A 242 -20.87 -25.07 10.98
N ASN A 243 -20.35 -23.90 10.58
CA ASN A 243 -19.14 -23.74 9.78
C ASN A 243 -17.96 -23.16 10.59
N LEU A 244 -17.88 -23.42 11.90
CA LEU A 244 -16.93 -22.76 12.80
C LEU A 244 -15.47 -22.90 12.36
N GLU A 245 -15.07 -24.06 11.83
CA GLU A 245 -13.73 -24.32 11.29
C GLU A 245 -13.30 -23.25 10.28
N LYS A 246 -14.22 -22.83 9.42
CA LYS A 246 -13.97 -21.79 8.42
C LYS A 246 -13.88 -20.41 9.08
N TYR A 247 -14.87 -20.06 9.90
CA TYR A 247 -15.01 -18.74 10.50
C TYR A 247 -13.96 -18.41 11.57
N ALA A 248 -13.47 -19.42 12.30
CA ALA A 248 -12.53 -19.27 13.41
C ALA A 248 -11.28 -18.44 13.06
N THR A 249 -10.81 -18.55 11.82
CA THR A 249 -9.60 -17.87 11.35
C THR A 249 -9.76 -16.34 11.22
N PHE A 250 -10.98 -15.84 11.03
CA PHE A 250 -11.23 -14.42 10.76
C PHE A 250 -12.29 -13.73 11.65
N ILE A 251 -13.04 -14.42 12.51
CA ILE A 251 -14.00 -13.75 13.43
C ILE A 251 -13.33 -13.09 14.65
N HIS A 252 -13.95 -12.03 15.16
CA HIS A 252 -13.55 -11.41 16.43
C HIS A 252 -13.99 -12.27 17.63
N VAL A 253 -13.07 -13.10 18.13
CA VAL A 253 -13.29 -14.07 19.20
C VAL A 253 -14.01 -13.50 20.44
N PRO A 254 -13.62 -12.34 21.01
CA PRO A 254 -14.32 -11.79 22.18
C PRO A 254 -15.78 -11.39 21.92
N THR A 255 -16.12 -11.04 20.68
CA THR A 255 -17.52 -10.77 20.31
C THR A 255 -18.27 -12.06 20.09
N PHE A 256 -17.67 -13.02 19.38
CA PHE A 256 -18.25 -14.34 19.11
C PHE A 256 -18.61 -15.08 20.40
N ALA A 257 -17.70 -15.13 21.38
CA ALA A 257 -17.93 -15.77 22.67
C ALA A 257 -19.19 -15.25 23.38
N LYS A 258 -19.62 -14.00 23.12
CA LYS A 258 -20.83 -13.41 23.73
C LYS A 258 -22.14 -14.06 23.27
N PHE A 259 -22.13 -14.75 22.14
CA PHE A 259 -23.30 -15.39 21.55
C PHE A 259 -23.43 -16.88 21.92
N ILE A 260 -22.40 -17.45 22.57
CA ILE A 260 -22.50 -18.80 23.14
C ILE A 260 -23.14 -18.69 24.53
N LYS A 261 -24.18 -19.49 24.77
CA LYS A 261 -24.84 -19.55 26.09
C LYS A 261 -23.87 -20.07 27.15
N THR A 262 -23.96 -19.54 28.36
CA THR A 262 -23.04 -19.88 29.47
C THR A 262 -23.07 -21.37 29.84
N GLU A 263 -24.26 -21.97 29.84
CA GLU A 263 -24.51 -23.40 30.06
C GLU A 263 -23.72 -24.29 29.08
N ASN A 264 -23.65 -23.92 27.81
CA ASN A 264 -22.98 -24.70 26.77
C ASN A 264 -21.48 -24.36 26.64
N MET A 265 -20.95 -23.44 27.46
CA MET A 265 -19.58 -22.93 27.30
C MET A 265 -18.53 -24.00 27.65
N LYS A 266 -18.76 -24.78 28.71
CA LYS A 266 -17.86 -25.89 29.09
C LYS A 266 -17.79 -26.88 27.94
N GLU A 267 -18.94 -27.42 27.54
CA GLU A 267 -19.07 -28.35 26.42
C GLU A 267 -18.45 -27.79 25.13
N PHE A 268 -18.71 -26.52 24.78
CA PHE A 268 -18.11 -25.89 23.62
C PHE A 268 -16.57 -25.91 23.65
N ILE A 269 -15.96 -25.54 24.78
CA ILE A 269 -14.51 -25.54 24.94
C ILE A 269 -13.98 -26.98 24.84
N THR A 270 -14.54 -27.92 25.59
CA THR A 270 -14.05 -29.30 25.63
C THR A 270 -14.21 -30.01 24.28
N THR A 271 -15.32 -29.77 23.57
CA THR A 271 -15.59 -30.37 22.25
C THR A 271 -14.69 -29.78 21.17
N ASN A 272 -14.53 -28.46 21.12
CA ASN A 272 -13.78 -27.82 20.04
C ASN A 272 -12.26 -27.83 20.25
N ILE A 273 -11.77 -27.96 21.49
CA ILE A 273 -10.34 -28.22 21.74
C ILE A 273 -9.92 -29.57 21.17
N LYS A 274 -10.79 -30.58 21.25
CA LYS A 274 -10.56 -31.92 20.68
C LYS A 274 -10.62 -31.92 19.14
N ASN A 275 -11.17 -30.87 18.53
CA ASN A 275 -11.19 -30.74 17.07
C ASN A 275 -9.79 -30.36 16.56
N LYS A 276 -9.12 -31.32 15.90
CA LYS A 276 -7.77 -31.16 15.34
C LYS A 276 -7.65 -29.93 14.42
N LYS A 277 -8.68 -29.58 13.66
CA LYS A 277 -8.68 -28.42 12.75
C LYS A 277 -8.76 -27.07 13.47
N LEU A 278 -9.31 -27.05 14.69
CA LEU A 278 -9.42 -25.85 15.53
C LEU A 278 -8.33 -25.74 16.60
N ARG A 279 -7.43 -26.73 16.71
CA ARG A 279 -6.42 -26.78 17.78
C ARG A 279 -5.55 -25.51 17.84
N SER A 280 -5.10 -24.99 16.70
CA SER A 280 -4.33 -23.75 16.59
C SER A 280 -5.14 -22.47 16.92
N TRP A 281 -6.46 -22.59 17.01
CA TRP A 281 -7.36 -21.50 17.42
C TRP A 281 -7.48 -21.36 18.94
N PHE A 282 -7.12 -22.39 19.73
CA PHE A 282 -7.30 -22.39 21.20
C PHE A 282 -6.10 -21.88 22.01
N THR A 283 -5.43 -20.81 21.57
CA THR A 283 -4.35 -20.20 22.38
C THR A 283 -4.88 -19.48 23.62
N TYR A 284 -4.01 -19.24 24.63
CA TYR A 284 -4.39 -18.52 25.87
C TYR A 284 -5.17 -17.21 25.62
N SER A 285 -4.76 -16.43 24.62
CA SER A 285 -5.42 -15.16 24.29
C SER A 285 -6.81 -15.34 23.66
N LYS A 286 -7.01 -16.39 22.88
CA LYS A 286 -8.28 -16.70 22.21
C LYS A 286 -9.24 -17.47 23.12
N ILE A 287 -8.74 -18.23 24.09
CA ILE A 287 -9.58 -19.00 25.01
C ILE A 287 -10.09 -18.16 26.19
N ARG A 288 -9.31 -17.15 26.62
CA ARG A 288 -9.66 -16.24 27.73
C ARG A 288 -11.08 -15.66 27.65
N PRO A 289 -11.60 -15.18 26.49
CA PRO A 289 -12.97 -14.70 26.38
C PRO A 289 -14.06 -15.74 26.65
N PHE A 290 -13.80 -17.02 26.37
CA PHE A 290 -14.73 -18.12 26.65
C PHE A 290 -14.70 -18.50 28.13
N VAL A 291 -13.49 -18.69 28.68
CA VAL A 291 -13.28 -19.02 30.10
C VAL A 291 -13.87 -17.97 31.03
N SER A 292 -13.72 -16.69 30.67
CA SER A 292 -14.28 -15.57 31.44
C SER A 292 -15.82 -15.58 31.54
N ARG A 293 -16.51 -16.40 30.72
CA ARG A 293 -17.97 -16.55 30.74
C ARG A 293 -18.44 -17.77 31.53
N LEU A 294 -17.55 -18.65 31.98
CA LEU A 294 -17.91 -19.78 32.85
C LEU A 294 -18.41 -19.29 34.22
N PRO A 295 -19.31 -20.04 34.89
CA PRO A 295 -19.72 -19.74 36.28
C PRO A 295 -18.50 -19.61 37.19
N ILE A 296 -18.46 -18.58 38.04
CA ILE A 296 -17.27 -18.21 38.83
C ILE A 296 -16.85 -19.35 39.76
N GLU A 297 -17.85 -20.03 40.34
CA GLU A 297 -17.71 -21.07 41.35
C GLU A 297 -16.96 -22.30 40.83
N SER A 298 -17.15 -22.65 39.55
CA SER A 298 -16.55 -23.85 38.94
C SER A 298 -15.52 -23.54 37.86
N ARG A 299 -15.22 -22.26 37.62
CA ARG A 299 -14.29 -21.82 36.57
C ARG A 299 -12.87 -22.27 36.84
N PHE A 300 -12.37 -22.04 38.05
CA PHE A 300 -11.00 -22.39 38.39
C PHE A 300 -10.81 -23.90 38.46
N GLU A 301 -11.77 -24.64 38.99
CA GLU A 301 -11.72 -26.11 39.01
C GLU A 301 -11.60 -26.69 37.59
N PHE A 302 -12.42 -26.19 36.65
CA PHE A 302 -12.32 -26.57 35.24
C PHE A 302 -10.96 -26.22 34.64
N ILE A 303 -10.44 -25.01 34.89
CA ILE A 303 -9.13 -24.60 34.38
C ILE A 303 -8.02 -25.46 34.98
N LYS A 304 -8.13 -25.77 36.28
CA LYS A 304 -7.17 -26.58 37.00
C LYS A 304 -7.15 -27.98 36.41
N GLU A 305 -8.31 -28.60 36.23
CA GLU A 305 -8.44 -29.92 35.62
C GLU A 305 -7.90 -29.98 34.19
N VAL A 306 -8.26 -28.99 33.35
CA VAL A 306 -7.98 -29.03 31.89
C VAL A 306 -6.62 -28.46 31.51
N PHE A 307 -6.14 -27.39 32.16
CA PHE A 307 -4.94 -26.65 31.75
C PHE A 307 -3.77 -26.69 32.74
N ILE A 308 -4.01 -26.97 34.03
CA ILE A 308 -2.95 -26.99 35.07
C ILE A 308 -2.53 -28.42 35.40
N ASP A 309 -3.48 -29.25 35.85
CA ASP A 309 -3.26 -30.64 36.27
C ASP A 309 -3.20 -31.60 35.06
N LYS A 310 -3.63 -31.15 33.87
CA LYS A 310 -3.61 -31.89 32.60
C LYS A 310 -4.17 -33.33 32.69
N LYS A 311 -5.22 -33.57 33.47
CA LYS A 311 -5.75 -34.93 33.73
C LYS A 311 -6.24 -35.72 32.51
N GLN A 312 -6.33 -35.10 31.33
CA GLN A 312 -6.68 -35.74 30.04
C GLN A 312 -5.44 -35.80 29.12
N GLU A 313 -4.33 -36.30 29.64
CA GLU A 313 -2.95 -36.05 29.20
C GLU A 313 -2.63 -36.36 27.72
N GLU A 314 -3.32 -37.31 27.08
CA GLU A 314 -2.93 -37.79 25.72
C GLU A 314 -3.24 -36.84 24.54
N GLN A 315 -3.93 -35.69 24.71
CA GLN A 315 -4.37 -34.86 23.55
C GLN A 315 -4.08 -33.35 23.63
N PHE A 316 -3.54 -32.84 24.74
CA PHE A 316 -3.49 -31.39 25.02
C PHE A 316 -2.08 -30.76 24.99
N GLU A 317 -1.03 -31.52 24.67
CA GLU A 317 0.37 -31.07 24.75
C GLU A 317 0.67 -29.77 23.97
N ASP A 318 -0.06 -29.48 22.88
CA ASP A 318 0.25 -28.35 21.98
C ASP A 318 -0.50 -27.03 22.23
N ILE A 319 -1.46 -26.97 23.15
CA ILE A 319 -2.29 -25.76 23.34
C ILE A 319 -1.45 -24.56 23.86
N VAL A 320 -0.29 -24.84 24.44
CA VAL A 320 0.66 -23.84 24.95
C VAL A 320 1.81 -23.57 23.95
N MET A 321 2.04 -24.43 22.95
CA MET A 321 3.21 -24.39 22.07
C MET A 321 3.07 -23.49 20.83
N TYR A 322 1.86 -23.18 20.35
CA TYR A 322 1.72 -22.44 19.09
C TYR A 322 1.74 -20.91 19.22
N ARG A 323 2.97 -20.36 19.22
CA ARG A 323 3.28 -19.05 18.64
C ARG A 323 4.62 -19.10 17.90
N GLY A 324 4.56 -19.25 16.58
CA GLY A 324 5.70 -18.99 15.68
C GLY A 324 5.77 -17.51 15.26
N CYS A 325 7.00 -17.07 14.99
CA CYS A 325 7.41 -15.87 14.24
C CYS A 325 7.57 -14.54 15.00
N ALA A 326 8.54 -14.50 15.92
CA ALA A 326 9.60 -13.49 15.92
C ALA A 326 10.89 -14.20 16.39
N LYS A 327 12.01 -13.89 15.74
CA LYS A 327 13.32 -14.53 15.96
C LYS A 327 13.66 -14.66 17.46
N GLY A 328 14.09 -15.86 17.86
CA GLY A 328 14.94 -16.11 19.02
C GLY A 328 14.30 -15.84 20.38
N GLU A 329 13.64 -16.85 20.95
CA GLU A 329 13.64 -17.16 22.39
C GLU A 329 12.75 -18.40 22.57
N GLU A 330 13.36 -19.53 22.92
CA GLU A 330 12.64 -20.73 23.35
C GLU A 330 11.86 -20.40 24.62
N SER A 331 10.56 -20.13 24.50
CA SER A 331 9.72 -19.98 25.68
C SER A 331 9.35 -21.36 26.22
N ASN A 332 10.07 -21.79 27.26
CA ASN A 332 9.75 -22.98 28.05
C ASN A 332 8.31 -22.96 28.57
N SER A 333 7.86 -24.15 28.98
CA SER A 333 6.62 -24.51 29.70
C SER A 333 6.29 -23.69 30.99
N GLN A 334 6.97 -22.58 31.28
CA GLN A 334 7.00 -21.87 32.57
C GLN A 334 5.83 -20.88 32.83
N ASN A 335 4.91 -20.63 31.90
CA ASN A 335 3.85 -19.62 32.06
C ASN A 335 2.52 -20.15 32.67
N ILE A 336 2.53 -21.32 33.32
CA ILE A 336 1.33 -21.93 33.95
C ILE A 336 0.69 -20.97 34.98
N TYR A 337 1.49 -20.14 35.65
CA TYR A 337 1.02 -19.17 36.63
C TYR A 337 -0.05 -18.20 36.09
N ARG A 338 -0.14 -17.98 34.77
CA ARG A 338 -1.17 -17.11 34.15
C ARG A 338 -2.59 -17.62 34.35
N TRP A 339 -2.78 -18.94 34.47
CA TRP A 339 -4.08 -19.54 34.73
C TRP A 339 -4.61 -19.28 36.14
N TYR A 340 -3.72 -18.96 37.09
CA TYR A 340 -4.12 -18.59 38.45
C TYR A 340 -4.88 -17.26 38.51
N ALA A 341 -4.90 -16.46 37.43
CA ALA A 341 -5.74 -15.26 37.33
C ALA A 341 -7.25 -15.54 37.52
N TYR A 342 -7.67 -16.80 37.43
CA TYR A 342 -9.04 -17.23 37.67
C TYR A 342 -9.25 -17.91 39.04
N ALA A 343 -8.19 -18.13 39.82
CA ALA A 343 -8.25 -18.72 41.15
C ALA A 343 -8.73 -17.71 42.20
N SER A 344 -9.14 -18.21 43.37
CA SER A 344 -9.30 -17.37 44.55
C SER A 344 -7.96 -16.76 44.95
N PHE A 345 -7.97 -15.56 45.54
CA PHE A 345 -6.74 -14.92 46.01
C PHE A 345 -5.95 -15.81 46.95
N ASN A 346 -6.60 -16.46 47.94
CA ASN A 346 -5.91 -17.32 48.90
C ASN A 346 -5.21 -18.52 48.23
N THR A 347 -5.87 -19.14 47.25
CA THR A 347 -5.28 -20.25 46.48
C THR A 347 -4.08 -19.76 45.66
N ALA A 348 -4.26 -18.72 44.85
CA ALA A 348 -3.18 -18.17 44.02
C ALA A 348 -2.02 -17.64 44.87
N PHE A 349 -2.31 -16.94 45.97
CA PHE A 349 -1.31 -16.38 46.85
C PHE A 349 -0.48 -17.48 47.50
N THR A 350 -1.09 -18.58 47.94
CA THR A 350 -0.36 -19.71 48.54
C THR A 350 0.59 -20.37 47.54
N ASP A 351 0.11 -20.62 46.31
CA ASP A 351 0.87 -21.36 45.30
C ASP A 351 1.91 -20.49 44.59
N LEU A 352 1.53 -19.28 44.16
CA LEU A 352 2.44 -18.36 43.50
C LEU A 352 3.49 -17.81 44.46
N LYS A 353 3.23 -17.69 45.77
CA LYS A 353 4.25 -17.30 46.76
C LYS A 353 5.43 -18.27 46.79
N LYS A 354 5.18 -19.57 46.60
CA LYS A 354 6.26 -20.58 46.50
C LYS A 354 7.09 -20.35 45.23
N LEU A 355 6.43 -20.13 44.09
CA LEU A 355 7.08 -19.86 42.80
C LEU A 355 7.88 -18.56 42.81
N ILE A 356 7.32 -17.48 43.35
CA ILE A 356 7.97 -16.16 43.46
C ILE A 356 9.27 -16.26 44.28
N ARG A 357 9.30 -17.09 45.33
CA ARG A 357 10.49 -17.30 46.17
C ARG A 357 11.61 -18.06 45.44
N SER A 358 11.26 -19.00 44.58
CA SER A 358 12.23 -19.79 43.80
C SER A 358 12.63 -19.11 42.48
N GLU A 359 11.85 -18.15 41.99
CA GLU A 359 12.08 -17.49 40.70
C GLU A 359 13.19 -16.43 40.80
N SER A 360 14.27 -16.60 40.05
CA SER A 360 15.43 -15.70 40.06
C SER A 360 15.22 -14.47 39.16
N ASN A 361 14.36 -14.55 38.14
CA ASN A 361 14.08 -13.46 37.21
C ASN A 361 13.06 -12.45 37.78
N PRO A 362 13.47 -11.18 38.03
CA PRO A 362 12.55 -10.14 38.55
C PRO A 362 11.35 -9.85 37.64
N THR A 363 11.48 -10.08 36.33
CA THR A 363 10.40 -9.88 35.35
C THR A 363 9.29 -10.92 35.52
N GLU A 364 9.66 -12.18 35.73
CA GLU A 364 8.70 -13.26 35.98
C GLU A 364 8.04 -13.09 37.35
N ARG A 365 8.80 -12.72 38.39
CA ARG A 365 8.22 -12.34 39.71
C ARG A 365 7.19 -11.21 39.59
N THR A 366 7.53 -10.14 38.84
CA THR A 366 6.60 -9.01 38.60
C THR A 366 5.34 -9.45 37.85
N SER A 367 5.48 -10.38 36.90
CA SER A 367 4.34 -10.96 36.17
C SER A 367 3.43 -11.79 37.09
N MET A 368 4.00 -12.59 37.99
CA MET A 368 3.26 -13.32 39.01
C MET A 368 2.54 -12.38 39.99
N PHE A 369 3.18 -11.27 40.41
CA PHE A 369 2.50 -10.22 41.18
C PHE A 369 1.33 -9.58 40.43
N GLY A 370 1.45 -9.39 39.12
CA GLY A 370 0.34 -8.95 38.27
C GLY A 370 -0.84 -9.93 38.26
N VAL A 371 -0.57 -11.25 38.27
CA VAL A 371 -1.61 -12.27 38.43
C VAL A 371 -2.26 -12.19 39.81
N LEU A 372 -1.48 -12.06 40.89
CA LEU A 372 -2.01 -11.91 42.24
C LEU A 372 -2.87 -10.65 42.41
N LEU A 373 -2.49 -9.54 41.77
CA LEU A 373 -3.33 -8.33 41.71
C LEU A 373 -4.66 -8.60 41.00
N THR A 374 -4.63 -9.38 39.91
CA THR A 374 -5.85 -9.79 39.20
C THR A 374 -6.76 -10.64 40.09
N CYS A 375 -6.19 -11.57 40.86
CA CYS A 375 -6.92 -12.41 41.82
C CYS A 375 -7.49 -11.60 43.00
N ALA A 376 -6.73 -10.61 43.50
CA ALA A 376 -7.19 -9.72 44.56
C ALA A 376 -8.39 -8.87 44.11
N GLY A 377 -8.43 -8.52 42.81
CA GLY A 377 -9.57 -7.83 42.20
C GLY A 377 -9.83 -6.47 42.85
N LYS A 378 -11.01 -6.31 43.48
CA LYS A 378 -11.40 -5.10 44.24
C LYS A 378 -11.40 -5.32 45.75
N ASP A 379 -11.02 -6.50 46.23
CA ASP A 379 -10.99 -6.80 47.66
C ASP A 379 -9.78 -6.12 48.30
N MET A 380 -10.06 -5.09 49.10
CA MET A 380 -9.03 -4.28 49.73
C MET A 380 -8.17 -5.08 50.71
N LYS A 381 -8.73 -6.07 51.42
CA LYS A 381 -7.95 -6.90 52.35
C LYS A 381 -6.89 -7.72 51.60
N ASN A 382 -7.25 -8.25 50.43
CA ASN A 382 -6.33 -9.00 49.58
C ASN A 382 -5.27 -8.10 48.94
N ILE A 383 -5.66 -6.90 48.47
CA ILE A 383 -4.72 -5.90 47.95
C ILE A 383 -3.73 -5.48 49.05
N GLN A 384 -4.23 -5.17 50.25
CA GLN A 384 -3.43 -4.83 51.41
C GLN A 384 -2.45 -5.95 51.76
N THR A 385 -2.91 -7.21 51.78
CA THR A 385 -2.07 -8.39 52.01
C THR A 385 -0.95 -8.49 50.97
N LEU A 386 -1.25 -8.24 49.70
CA LEU A 386 -0.27 -8.29 48.62
C LEU A 386 0.76 -7.15 48.71
N LEU A 387 0.31 -5.92 48.96
CA LEU A 387 1.18 -4.75 49.15
C LEU A 387 2.10 -4.93 50.35
N LYS A 388 1.56 -5.41 51.48
CA LYS A 388 2.31 -5.77 52.68
C LYS A 388 3.38 -6.82 52.36
N TYR A 389 3.01 -7.89 51.67
CA TYR A 389 3.96 -8.94 51.28
C TYR A 389 5.08 -8.41 50.38
N TYR A 390 4.75 -7.57 49.39
CA TYR A 390 5.75 -6.95 48.51
C TYR A 390 6.69 -6.02 49.30
N ARG A 391 6.15 -5.19 50.21
CA ARG A 391 6.95 -4.33 51.09
C ARG A 391 7.89 -5.13 51.98
N GLU A 392 7.44 -6.23 52.57
CA GLU A 392 8.26 -7.02 53.50
C GLU A 392 9.37 -7.82 52.79
N ASN A 393 9.14 -8.27 51.55
CA ASN A 393 10.01 -9.26 50.90
C ASN A 393 10.70 -8.74 49.62
N HIS A 394 10.18 -7.68 49.01
CA HIS A 394 10.60 -7.20 47.67
C HIS A 394 10.78 -5.67 47.59
N ILE A 395 10.80 -4.95 48.72
CA ILE A 395 11.05 -3.49 48.75
C ILE A 395 12.45 -3.11 48.27
N ASN A 396 13.37 -4.05 48.13
CA ASN A 396 14.73 -3.83 47.63
C ASN A 396 14.91 -4.20 46.15
N GLU A 397 13.83 -4.53 45.44
CA GLU A 397 13.90 -4.76 43.98
C GLU A 397 14.44 -3.52 43.24
N PRO A 398 15.15 -3.68 42.11
CA PRO A 398 15.62 -2.55 41.32
C PRO A 398 14.47 -1.61 40.91
N PHE A 399 14.75 -0.30 40.84
CA PHE A 399 13.77 0.77 40.54
C PHE A 399 12.83 0.43 39.37
N LYS A 400 13.38 -0.12 38.28
CA LYS A 400 12.62 -0.55 37.09
C LYS A 400 11.44 -1.47 37.44
N PHE A 401 11.66 -2.47 38.31
CA PHE A 401 10.66 -3.48 38.65
C PHE A 401 9.68 -2.98 39.72
N LYS A 402 10.14 -2.13 40.65
CA LYS A 402 9.25 -1.40 41.58
C LYS A 402 8.25 -0.54 40.82
N VAL A 403 8.72 0.27 39.87
CA VAL A 403 7.87 1.14 39.06
C VAL A 403 6.89 0.32 38.22
N GLN A 404 7.31 -0.82 37.66
CA GLN A 404 6.41 -1.73 36.94
C GLN A 404 5.30 -2.27 37.84
N PHE A 405 5.63 -2.77 39.04
CA PHE A 405 4.63 -3.27 39.98
C PHE A 405 3.69 -2.17 40.46
N VAL A 406 4.21 -1.00 40.84
CA VAL A 406 3.41 0.15 41.28
C VAL A 406 2.46 0.61 40.17
N ASN A 407 2.93 0.69 38.92
CA ASN A 407 2.06 1.02 37.79
C ASN A 407 0.97 -0.05 37.55
N LEU A 408 1.26 -1.33 37.80
CA LEU A 408 0.22 -2.37 37.81
C LEU A 408 -0.82 -2.13 38.91
N VAL A 409 -0.40 -1.75 40.13
CA VAL A 409 -1.32 -1.43 41.22
C VAL A 409 -2.19 -0.21 40.85
N ILE A 410 -1.59 0.90 40.43
CA ILE A 410 -2.30 2.14 40.09
C ILE A 410 -3.31 1.92 38.94
N SER A 411 -2.95 1.11 37.94
CA SER A 411 -3.82 0.86 36.80
C SER A 411 -5.00 -0.07 37.12
N ASN A 412 -4.79 -1.09 37.96
CA ASN A 412 -5.78 -2.12 38.29
C ASN A 412 -6.67 -1.77 39.49
N THR A 413 -6.21 -0.89 40.38
CA THR A 413 -6.94 -0.54 41.62
C THR A 413 -7.46 0.90 41.60
N SER A 414 -8.27 1.26 42.60
CA SER A 414 -8.71 2.64 42.84
C SER A 414 -7.97 3.17 44.06
N THR A 415 -6.71 3.53 43.86
CA THR A 415 -5.79 3.92 44.95
C THR A 415 -6.34 5.06 45.81
N HIS A 416 -7.10 5.99 45.23
CA HIS A 416 -7.82 7.07 45.92
C HIS A 416 -8.94 6.60 46.88
N ARG A 417 -9.19 5.29 47.01
CA ARG A 417 -10.16 4.70 47.96
C ARG A 417 -9.49 3.77 48.96
N PHE A 418 -8.16 3.76 49.00
CA PHE A 418 -7.44 2.97 50.00
C PHE A 418 -7.69 3.58 51.38
N ASP A 419 -7.80 2.73 52.38
CA ASP A 419 -7.74 3.20 53.77
C ASP A 419 -6.32 3.63 54.13
N THR A 420 -6.17 4.27 55.29
CA THR A 420 -4.88 4.79 55.75
C THR A 420 -3.80 3.72 55.82
N GLU A 421 -4.15 2.48 56.18
CA GLU A 421 -3.19 1.38 56.30
C GLU A 421 -2.72 0.88 54.92
N THR A 422 -3.64 0.63 53.99
CA THR A 422 -3.33 0.17 52.63
C THR A 422 -2.60 1.25 51.84
N TRP A 423 -3.02 2.51 51.99
CA TRP A 423 -2.31 3.66 51.43
C TRP A 423 -0.90 3.75 52.00
N GLY A 424 -0.72 3.55 53.31
CA GLY A 424 0.59 3.50 53.96
C GLY A 424 1.57 2.56 53.28
N TYR A 425 1.15 1.33 52.94
CA TYR A 425 2.02 0.38 52.23
C TYR A 425 2.39 0.81 50.80
N LEU A 426 1.45 1.40 50.06
CA LEU A 426 1.74 1.96 48.74
C LEU A 426 2.62 3.22 48.85
N ASN A 427 2.42 4.02 49.88
CA ASN A 427 3.17 5.23 50.14
C ASN A 427 4.63 4.93 50.55
N ASP A 428 4.86 3.85 51.30
CA ASP A 428 6.20 3.34 51.59
C ASP A 428 6.94 2.92 50.31
N LEU A 429 6.22 2.35 49.33
CA LEU A 429 6.80 2.08 48.01
C LEU A 429 7.19 3.37 47.28
N PHE A 430 6.33 4.41 47.30
CA PHE A 430 6.68 5.72 46.76
C PHE A 430 7.92 6.33 47.42
N SER A 431 8.01 6.23 48.75
CA SER A 431 9.19 6.66 49.51
C SER A 431 10.45 5.88 49.11
N SER A 432 10.35 4.55 48.95
CA SER A 432 11.48 3.70 48.51
C SER A 432 11.92 3.94 47.06
N MET A 433 11.14 4.69 46.28
CA MET A 433 11.41 5.11 44.91
C MET A 433 11.85 6.57 44.83
N ASP A 434 12.09 7.23 45.98
CA ASP A 434 12.54 8.62 46.07
C ASP A 434 11.53 9.64 45.48
N VAL A 435 10.22 9.33 45.47
CA VAL A 435 9.19 10.23 44.90
C VAL A 435 9.13 11.57 45.64
N TYR A 436 9.31 11.55 46.96
CA TYR A 436 9.24 12.70 47.86
C TYR A 436 10.55 13.50 48.01
N SER A 437 11.67 13.05 47.42
CA SER A 437 12.95 13.78 47.47
C SER A 437 13.13 14.67 46.23
N GLU A 438 14.18 15.48 46.15
CA GLU A 438 14.49 16.29 44.95
C GLU A 438 15.14 15.48 43.80
N SER A 439 15.19 14.14 43.92
CA SER A 439 15.70 13.20 42.92
C SER A 439 15.06 13.35 41.53
N ASP A 440 15.90 13.21 40.48
CA ASP A 440 15.52 13.16 39.06
C ASP A 440 14.74 11.88 38.69
N LYS A 441 14.72 10.86 39.55
CA LYS A 441 13.93 9.63 39.31
C LYS A 441 12.45 9.94 39.51
N LEU A 442 11.72 10.13 38.40
CA LEU A 442 10.34 10.59 38.41
C LEU A 442 9.41 9.66 37.63
N ASP A 443 8.38 9.13 38.30
CA ASP A 443 7.23 8.48 37.66
C ASP A 443 5.97 9.32 37.91
N GLN A 444 5.38 9.86 36.82
CA GLN A 444 4.22 10.75 36.92
C GLN A 444 2.94 10.04 37.39
N ASN A 445 2.82 8.72 37.22
CA ASN A 445 1.65 8.00 37.71
C ASN A 445 1.63 7.98 39.24
N CYS A 446 2.80 7.85 39.89
CA CYS A 446 2.94 7.98 41.34
C CYS A 446 2.49 9.37 41.82
N VAL A 447 3.02 10.45 41.22
CA VAL A 447 2.65 11.85 41.54
C VAL A 447 1.14 12.07 41.38
N ARG A 448 0.56 11.60 40.27
CA ARG A 448 -0.88 11.70 40.00
C ARG A 448 -1.71 10.92 41.02
N SER A 449 -1.26 9.74 41.44
CA SER A 449 -1.95 8.94 42.44
C SER A 449 -1.95 9.62 43.81
N ILE A 450 -0.84 10.25 44.21
CA ILE A 450 -0.74 11.02 45.46
C ILE A 450 -1.69 12.22 45.43
N ILE A 451 -1.65 13.02 44.36
CA ILE A 451 -2.55 14.17 44.20
C ILE A 451 -4.01 13.72 44.26
N LEU A 452 -4.36 12.66 43.52
CA LEU A 452 -5.73 12.16 43.52
C LEU A 452 -6.17 11.69 44.91
N TYR A 453 -5.34 10.91 45.61
CA TYR A 453 -5.67 10.44 46.96
C TYR A 453 -5.89 11.62 47.92
N ASN A 454 -4.94 12.55 47.99
CA ASN A 454 -4.98 13.66 48.94
C ASN A 454 -6.14 14.63 48.63
N VAL A 455 -6.44 14.90 47.35
CA VAL A 455 -7.58 15.76 46.96
C VAL A 455 -8.91 15.14 47.33
N ILE A 456 -9.06 13.82 47.19
CA ILE A 456 -10.32 13.14 47.52
C ILE A 456 -10.55 13.05 49.04
N HIS A 457 -9.47 12.85 49.82
CA HIS A 457 -9.52 12.74 51.28
C HIS A 457 -9.34 14.08 52.03
N ASP A 458 -9.29 15.20 51.30
CA ASP A 458 -9.07 16.53 51.85
C ASP A 458 -7.76 16.63 52.69
N GLU A 459 -6.74 15.86 52.31
CA GLU A 459 -5.40 15.87 52.90
C GLU A 459 -4.49 16.90 52.21
N ILE A 460 -3.47 17.37 52.93
CA ILE A 460 -2.49 18.32 52.41
C ILE A 460 -1.62 17.63 51.35
N ILE A 461 -1.50 18.23 50.16
CA ILE A 461 -0.60 17.76 49.11
C ILE A 461 0.82 18.27 49.45
N PRO A 462 1.82 17.38 49.58
CA PRO A 462 3.19 17.82 49.87
C PRO A 462 3.75 18.74 48.79
N ASP A 463 4.45 19.81 49.19
CA ASP A 463 4.99 20.81 48.26
C ASP A 463 5.90 20.23 47.18
N VAL A 464 6.71 19.21 47.52
CA VAL A 464 7.59 18.52 46.57
C VAL A 464 6.77 17.83 45.47
N VAL A 465 5.66 17.17 45.84
CA VAL A 465 4.74 16.52 44.90
C VAL A 465 4.02 17.55 44.04
N GLN A 466 3.59 18.66 44.67
CA GLN A 466 2.94 19.77 43.98
C GLN A 466 3.84 20.42 42.92
N LYS A 467 5.15 20.58 43.21
CA LYS A 467 6.18 21.09 42.30
C LYS A 467 6.49 20.10 41.15
N LYS A 468 6.52 18.80 41.44
CA LYS A 468 6.79 17.72 40.46
C LYS A 468 5.60 17.38 39.54
N PHE A 469 4.42 17.94 39.80
CA PHE A 469 3.21 17.64 39.03
C PHE A 469 3.23 18.22 37.62
N LEU A 470 3.40 17.36 36.62
CA LEU A 470 3.14 17.70 35.23
C LEU A 470 1.63 17.65 35.00
N PHE A 471 1.06 18.76 34.50
CA PHE A 471 -0.39 18.89 34.36
C PHE A 471 -0.98 17.72 33.56
N ASP A 472 -2.07 17.17 34.08
CA ASP A 472 -2.91 16.20 33.41
C ASP A 472 -4.36 16.58 33.71
N THR A 473 -5.25 16.43 32.72
CA THR A 473 -6.68 16.72 32.91
C THR A 473 -7.40 15.61 33.65
N PHE A 474 -6.75 14.48 33.93
CA PHE A 474 -7.32 13.27 34.53
C PHE A 474 -8.50 12.69 33.71
N LYS A 475 -8.51 12.92 32.39
CA LYS A 475 -9.57 12.47 31.46
C LYS A 475 -9.89 10.97 31.59
N THR A 476 -8.87 10.13 31.76
CA THR A 476 -9.04 8.68 31.88
C THR A 476 -9.60 8.27 33.25
N THR A 477 -9.26 9.02 34.30
CA THR A 477 -9.65 8.77 35.69
C THR A 477 -11.07 9.25 35.99
N GLN A 478 -11.58 10.25 35.27
CA GLN A 478 -12.94 10.80 35.45
C GLN A 478 -14.03 9.71 35.53
N LYS A 479 -13.89 8.62 34.77
CA LYS A 479 -14.86 7.51 34.75
C LYS A 479 -14.89 6.67 36.03
N LYS A 480 -13.86 6.75 36.88
CA LYS A 480 -13.73 5.99 38.13
C LYS A 480 -14.24 6.75 39.36
N LEU A 481 -14.51 8.05 39.22
CA LEU A 481 -14.91 8.96 40.29
C LEU A 481 -16.44 9.14 40.32
N SER A 482 -17.01 9.33 41.51
CA SER A 482 -18.37 9.82 41.73
C SER A 482 -18.50 11.29 41.32
N GLU A 483 -19.73 11.81 41.22
CA GLU A 483 -19.95 13.22 40.83
C GLU A 483 -19.34 14.21 41.84
N GLU A 484 -19.36 13.88 43.13
CA GLU A 484 -18.72 14.70 44.16
C GLU A 484 -17.19 14.67 44.03
N GLU A 485 -16.59 13.48 43.91
CA GLU A 485 -15.15 13.31 43.69
C GLU A 485 -14.69 13.99 42.39
N LYS A 486 -15.51 13.95 41.34
CA LYS A 486 -15.29 14.65 40.07
C LYS A 486 -15.23 16.15 40.28
N GLU A 487 -16.19 16.73 41.00
CA GLU A 487 -16.24 18.17 41.21
C GLU A 487 -15.10 18.64 42.12
N LYS A 488 -14.72 17.87 43.16
CA LYS A 488 -13.53 18.14 43.98
C LYS A 488 -12.26 18.17 43.13
N LEU A 489 -12.03 17.14 42.30
CA LEU A 489 -10.84 17.07 41.45
C LEU A 489 -10.84 18.16 40.38
N PHE A 490 -11.96 18.41 39.70
CA PHE A 490 -12.08 19.49 38.72
C PHE A 490 -11.80 20.85 39.36
N SER A 491 -12.41 21.13 40.51
CA SER A 491 -12.22 22.37 41.26
C SER A 491 -10.77 22.58 41.66
N TYR A 492 -10.11 21.52 42.15
CA TYR A 492 -8.68 21.56 42.46
C TYR A 492 -7.83 21.85 41.21
N LEU A 493 -8.03 21.12 40.10
CA LEU A 493 -7.25 21.31 38.86
C LEU A 493 -7.49 22.70 38.24
N TYR A 494 -8.74 23.17 38.24
CA TYR A 494 -9.12 24.50 37.78
C TYR A 494 -8.46 25.56 38.66
N LYS A 495 -8.61 25.48 39.99
CA LYS A 495 -8.01 26.42 40.96
C LYS A 495 -6.49 26.45 40.83
N ASN A 496 -5.85 25.29 40.70
CA ASN A 496 -4.40 25.16 40.57
C ASN A 496 -3.84 25.82 39.30
N ARG A 497 -4.61 25.84 38.20
CA ARG A 497 -4.20 26.46 36.94
C ARG A 497 -4.62 27.92 36.85
N ILE A 498 -5.82 28.28 37.28
CA ILE A 498 -6.27 29.68 37.29
C ILE A 498 -5.45 30.51 38.28
N SER A 499 -5.09 29.97 39.45
CA SER A 499 -4.25 30.71 40.40
C SER A 499 -2.87 31.03 39.82
N LYS A 500 -2.34 30.17 38.95
CA LYS A 500 -1.07 30.42 38.24
C LYS A 500 -1.20 31.53 37.20
N ILE A 501 -2.36 31.64 36.53
CA ILE A 501 -2.62 32.71 35.55
C ILE A 501 -2.90 34.07 36.23
N ASP A 502 -3.53 34.04 37.41
CA ASP A 502 -3.91 35.26 38.14
C ASP A 502 -2.73 35.85 38.93
N THR A 503 -1.78 35.03 39.38
CA THR A 503 -0.61 35.48 40.15
C THR A 503 0.58 35.86 39.28
N SER A 504 0.61 35.43 38.01
CA SER A 504 1.70 35.74 37.10
C SER A 504 1.60 37.17 36.58
N LYS A 505 2.64 37.97 36.82
CA LYS A 505 2.86 39.22 36.08
C LYS A 505 3.54 38.87 34.76
N ILE A 506 3.01 39.35 33.64
CA ILE A 506 3.58 39.11 32.32
C ILE A 506 4.37 40.35 31.92
N ASN A 507 5.67 40.32 32.17
CA ASN A 507 6.60 41.39 31.84
C ASN A 507 7.47 41.03 30.64
N ASP A 508 7.66 39.73 30.37
CA ASP A 508 8.47 39.24 29.26
C ASP A 508 7.77 38.15 28.42
N LYS A 509 8.48 37.75 27.37
CA LYS A 509 8.03 36.79 26.36
C LYS A 509 7.98 35.34 26.89
N LYS A 510 8.87 34.97 27.80
CA LYS A 510 8.88 33.63 28.40
C LYS A 510 7.66 33.45 29.30
N GLU A 511 7.40 34.43 30.15
CA GLU A 511 6.23 34.49 31.04
C GLU A 511 4.92 34.47 30.24
N PHE A 512 4.89 35.13 29.07
CA PHE A 512 3.74 35.09 28.17
C PHE A 512 3.46 33.66 27.65
N ASN A 513 4.48 32.94 27.16
CA ASN A 513 4.30 31.56 26.69
C ASN A 513 3.83 30.61 27.78
N GLU A 514 4.41 30.72 28.98
CA GLU A 514 4.00 29.92 30.13
C GLU A 514 2.51 30.15 30.44
N ASN A 515 2.04 31.39 30.34
CA ASN A 515 0.63 31.74 30.48
C ASN A 515 -0.25 31.17 29.36
N VAL A 516 0.21 31.20 28.10
CA VAL A 516 -0.51 30.56 26.98
C VAL A 516 -0.62 29.05 27.21
N GLU A 517 0.42 28.40 27.70
CA GLU A 517 0.39 26.96 28.03
C GLU A 517 -0.60 26.67 29.17
N VAL A 518 -0.61 27.48 30.23
CA VAL A 518 -1.58 27.38 31.33
C VAL A 518 -3.01 27.58 30.82
N LEU A 519 -3.24 28.53 29.92
CA LEU A 519 -4.54 28.77 29.29
C LEU A 519 -4.99 27.60 28.42
N MET A 520 -4.07 27.01 27.64
CA MET A 520 -4.34 25.78 26.87
C MET A 520 -4.70 24.61 27.78
N ASN A 521 -4.00 24.47 28.91
CA ASN A 521 -4.30 23.47 29.93
C ASN A 521 -5.72 23.64 30.50
N LEU A 522 -6.14 24.87 30.78
CA LEU A 522 -7.52 25.17 31.20
C LEU A 522 -8.54 24.83 30.12
N LEU A 523 -8.30 25.19 28.86
CA LEU A 523 -9.22 24.90 27.76
C LEU A 523 -9.34 23.39 27.49
N ASN A 524 -8.22 22.65 27.53
CA ASN A 524 -8.22 21.20 27.44
C ASN A 524 -8.95 20.55 28.62
N LEU A 525 -8.80 21.10 29.83
CA LEU A 525 -9.57 20.66 30.99
C LEU A 525 -11.08 20.84 30.76
N LEU A 526 -11.53 22.00 30.25
CA LEU A 526 -12.95 22.20 29.93
C LEU A 526 -13.45 21.21 28.88
N VAL A 527 -12.68 20.97 27.81
CA VAL A 527 -13.03 20.00 26.77
C VAL A 527 -13.15 18.58 27.35
N ASP A 528 -12.14 18.14 28.09
CA ASP A 528 -12.09 16.78 28.62
C ASP A 528 -13.18 16.53 29.68
N TRP A 529 -13.61 17.58 30.38
CA TRP A 529 -14.67 17.53 31.40
C TRP A 529 -16.05 17.95 30.88
N ASN A 530 -16.22 18.13 29.56
CA ASN A 530 -17.47 18.55 28.91
C ASN A 530 -18.09 19.83 29.48
N LYS A 531 -17.26 20.78 29.90
CA LYS A 531 -17.68 22.12 30.35
C LYS A 531 -17.69 23.08 29.14
N GLU A 532 -18.65 24.00 29.07
CA GLU A 532 -18.71 24.97 27.97
C GLU A 532 -18.00 26.28 28.35
N LEU A 533 -17.22 26.82 27.40
CA LEU A 533 -16.41 28.02 27.64
C LEU A 533 -17.23 29.25 28.07
N LYS A 534 -18.48 29.35 27.63
CA LYS A 534 -19.40 30.45 28.01
C LYS A 534 -19.68 30.50 29.53
N ASP A 535 -19.54 29.38 30.23
CA ASP A 535 -19.82 29.26 31.67
C ASP A 535 -18.61 29.70 32.52
N PHE A 536 -17.47 29.99 31.87
CA PHE A 536 -16.21 30.38 32.51
C PHE A 536 -15.73 31.74 31.95
N PRO A 537 -16.43 32.85 32.24
CA PRO A 537 -16.13 34.17 31.67
C PRO A 537 -14.72 34.65 31.99
N ILE A 538 -14.17 34.28 33.15
CA ILE A 538 -12.78 34.60 33.54
C ILE A 538 -11.79 34.10 32.48
N ILE A 539 -11.99 32.91 31.90
CA ILE A 539 -11.12 32.38 30.84
C ILE A 539 -11.25 33.23 29.57
N LEU A 540 -12.48 33.65 29.21
CA LEU A 540 -12.70 34.53 28.04
C LEU A 540 -12.05 35.90 28.22
N ASP A 541 -12.17 36.47 29.41
CA ASP A 541 -11.55 37.76 29.74
C ASP A 541 -10.02 37.64 29.75
N LYS A 542 -9.48 36.54 30.27
CA LYS A 542 -8.04 36.24 30.18
C LYS A 542 -7.58 36.04 28.74
N ILE A 543 -8.36 35.41 27.86
CA ILE A 543 -8.03 35.35 26.43
C ILE A 543 -7.91 36.76 25.84
N LYS A 544 -8.86 37.66 26.16
CA LYS A 544 -8.84 39.06 25.69
C LYS A 544 -7.67 39.86 26.28
N GLU A 545 -7.38 39.67 27.56
CA GLU A 545 -6.23 40.27 28.23
C GLU A 545 -4.92 39.82 27.57
N MET A 546 -4.77 38.51 27.30
CA MET A 546 -3.61 37.95 26.62
C MET A 546 -3.43 38.52 25.21
N ILE A 547 -4.52 38.77 24.47
CA ILE A 547 -4.45 39.46 23.18
C ILE A 547 -3.90 40.89 23.33
N GLN A 548 -4.37 41.64 24.33
CA GLN A 548 -3.88 42.99 24.57
C GLN A 548 -2.40 43.00 24.99
N ILE A 549 -2.00 42.06 25.84
CA ILE A 549 -0.61 41.90 26.28
C ILE A 549 0.28 41.50 25.10
N SER A 550 -0.16 40.57 24.25
CA SER A 550 0.62 40.15 23.07
C SER A 550 0.87 41.31 22.11
N GLN A 551 -0.12 42.19 21.94
CA GLN A 551 0.00 43.42 21.15
C GLN A 551 0.98 44.42 21.78
N LYS A 552 0.93 44.64 23.10
CA LYS A 552 1.85 45.53 23.82
C LYS A 552 3.31 45.02 23.76
N LEU A 553 3.51 43.73 23.98
CA LEU A 553 4.83 43.09 23.93
C LEU A 553 5.38 42.92 22.51
N LYS A 554 4.58 43.21 21.48
CA LYS A 554 4.90 42.92 20.06
C LYS A 554 5.35 41.46 19.86
N SER A 555 4.78 40.52 20.63
CA SER A 555 5.17 39.11 20.54
C SER A 555 4.61 38.48 19.27
N ASN A 556 5.46 37.81 18.50
CA ASN A 556 5.07 37.00 17.34
C ASN A 556 4.56 35.60 17.74
N GLU A 557 4.25 35.39 19.02
CA GLU A 557 3.89 34.07 19.55
C GLU A 557 2.50 33.61 19.16
N ASN A 558 2.40 32.31 18.94
CA ASN A 558 1.25 31.71 18.31
C ASN A 558 0.13 31.44 19.32
N ILE A 559 -0.73 32.45 19.56
CA ILE A 559 -1.94 32.27 20.37
C ILE A 559 -3.07 31.54 19.62
N SER A 560 -2.88 31.18 18.34
CA SER A 560 -3.94 30.55 17.54
C SER A 560 -4.35 29.16 18.03
N VAL A 561 -3.50 28.53 18.85
CA VAL A 561 -3.81 27.27 19.53
C VAL A 561 -5.08 27.39 20.38
N VAL A 562 -5.28 28.54 21.04
CA VAL A 562 -6.45 28.87 21.88
C VAL A 562 -7.75 28.90 21.05
N TYR A 563 -7.71 29.53 19.87
CA TYR A 563 -8.87 29.66 18.99
C TYR A 563 -9.28 28.34 18.31
N ASN A 564 -8.33 27.40 18.22
CA ASN A 564 -8.50 26.15 17.47
C ASN A 564 -8.87 24.93 18.32
N VAL A 565 -8.98 25.07 19.66
CA VAL A 565 -9.32 23.97 20.59
C VAL A 565 -10.65 23.30 20.24
N LYS A 566 -11.74 24.07 20.06
CA LYS A 566 -13.08 23.54 19.74
C LYS A 566 -13.80 24.44 18.74
N LYS A 567 -14.23 23.87 17.60
CA LYS A 567 -14.87 24.62 16.49
C LYS A 567 -16.11 25.42 16.92
N THR A 568 -16.90 24.91 17.86
CA THR A 568 -18.12 25.57 18.35
C THR A 568 -17.83 26.88 19.10
N TRP A 569 -16.68 26.99 19.77
CA TRP A 569 -16.30 28.18 20.54
C TRP A 569 -15.86 29.36 19.67
N ARG A 570 -15.51 29.12 18.40
CA ARG A 570 -15.09 30.19 17.46
C ARG A 570 -16.13 31.30 17.27
N LYS A 571 -17.43 31.00 17.48
CA LYS A 571 -18.49 32.01 17.44
C LYS A 571 -18.37 33.03 18.57
N LEU A 572 -17.92 32.59 19.76
CA LEU A 572 -17.72 33.45 20.94
C LEU A 572 -16.51 34.38 20.78
N LEU A 573 -15.56 34.00 19.92
CA LEU A 573 -14.31 34.71 19.66
C LEU A 573 -14.25 35.26 18.22
N PHE A 574 -15.40 35.55 17.60
CA PHE A 574 -15.45 35.96 16.20
C PHE A 574 -14.79 37.33 15.98
N ASN A 575 -15.05 38.29 16.87
CA ASN A 575 -14.47 39.62 16.80
C ASN A 575 -12.95 39.59 16.95
N GLU A 576 -12.45 38.68 17.77
CA GLU A 576 -11.03 38.48 18.06
C GLU A 576 -10.35 37.53 17.07
N SER A 577 -11.09 36.94 16.12
CA SER A 577 -10.64 35.81 15.31
C SER A 577 -9.42 36.10 14.43
N LEU A 578 -9.29 37.34 13.92
CA LEU A 578 -8.16 37.75 13.07
C LEU A 578 -6.88 37.99 13.87
N ILE A 579 -6.98 38.45 15.12
CA ILE A 579 -5.81 38.59 15.99
C ILE A 579 -5.40 37.22 16.55
N LEU A 580 -6.38 36.42 16.98
CA LEU A 580 -6.10 35.09 17.52
C LEU A 580 -5.53 34.14 16.46
N SER A 581 -6.05 34.19 15.23
CA SER A 581 -5.62 33.30 14.15
C SER A 581 -5.65 34.02 12.81
N THR A 582 -4.60 34.79 12.51
CA THR A 582 -4.44 35.49 11.23
C THR A 582 -4.12 34.47 10.13
N THR A 583 -5.17 33.97 9.47
CA THR A 583 -5.12 32.95 8.42
C THR A 583 -6.04 33.34 7.26
N GLN A 584 -5.86 32.69 6.12
CA GLN A 584 -6.71 32.95 4.95
C GLN A 584 -8.17 32.59 5.22
N GLU A 585 -8.40 31.53 5.99
CA GLU A 585 -9.71 31.07 6.40
C GLU A 585 -10.45 32.10 7.25
N THR A 586 -9.78 32.75 8.20
CA THR A 586 -10.38 33.79 9.03
C THR A 586 -10.69 35.05 8.23
N CYS A 587 -9.83 35.46 7.28
CA CYS A 587 -10.14 36.56 6.35
C CYS A 587 -11.31 36.24 5.42
N ILE A 588 -11.40 35.02 4.89
CA ILE A 588 -12.57 34.59 4.09
C ILE A 588 -13.84 34.54 4.95
N ASN A 589 -13.73 34.14 6.23
CA ASN A 589 -14.84 34.12 7.16
C ASN A 589 -15.33 35.55 7.47
N ALA A 590 -14.41 36.49 7.66
CA ALA A 590 -14.72 37.92 7.79
C ALA A 590 -15.44 38.43 6.52
N LEU A 591 -14.95 38.14 5.32
CA LEU A 591 -15.65 38.49 4.07
C LEU A 591 -17.10 37.96 4.00
N LYS A 592 -17.36 36.79 4.59
CA LYS A 592 -18.69 36.15 4.56
C LYS A 592 -19.65 36.72 5.59
N HIS A 593 -19.18 37.12 6.77
CA HIS A 593 -20.03 37.37 7.93
C HIS A 593 -19.88 38.77 8.55
N GLY A 594 -18.73 39.43 8.38
CA GLY A 594 -18.48 40.76 8.91
C GLY A 594 -17.22 41.39 8.30
N PRO A 595 -17.27 41.91 7.06
CA PRO A 595 -16.09 42.39 6.35
C PRO A 595 -15.41 43.59 7.02
N ARG A 596 -16.13 44.36 7.85
CA ARG A 596 -15.57 45.47 8.63
C ARG A 596 -14.39 45.04 9.52
N LEU A 597 -14.36 43.77 9.95
CA LEU A 597 -13.23 43.21 10.70
C LEU A 597 -11.90 43.27 9.93
N LEU A 598 -11.93 43.22 8.59
CA LEU A 598 -10.72 43.36 7.77
C LEU A 598 -10.16 44.77 7.83
N GLU A 599 -11.01 45.79 7.97
CA GLU A 599 -10.57 47.17 8.15
C GLU A 599 -10.09 47.39 9.60
N THR A 600 -10.82 46.84 10.57
CA THR A 600 -10.42 46.90 11.98
C THR A 600 -9.01 46.33 12.22
N TYR A 601 -8.68 45.21 11.56
CA TYR A 601 -7.37 44.55 11.67
C TYR A 601 -6.56 44.67 10.38
N LYS A 602 -6.65 45.83 9.73
CA LYS A 602 -6.02 46.08 8.43
C LYS A 602 -4.53 45.79 8.45
N LYS A 603 -3.80 46.27 9.47
CA LYS A 603 -2.34 46.08 9.57
C LYS A 603 -1.96 44.60 9.65
N GLU A 604 -2.68 43.81 10.43
CA GLU A 604 -2.44 42.37 10.61
C GLU A 604 -2.74 41.61 9.32
N VAL A 605 -3.84 41.96 8.64
CA VAL A 605 -4.23 41.35 7.36
C VAL A 605 -3.26 41.73 6.25
N GLU A 606 -2.85 42.99 6.15
CA GLU A 606 -1.85 43.46 5.18
C GLU A 606 -0.50 42.78 5.41
N THR A 607 -0.05 42.71 6.67
CA THR A 607 1.17 41.97 7.04
C THR A 607 1.07 40.50 6.63
N LEU A 608 -0.10 39.87 6.84
CA LEU A 608 -0.30 38.48 6.42
C LEU A 608 -0.27 38.32 4.89
N CYS A 609 -0.87 39.25 4.15
CA CYS A 609 -0.85 39.27 2.68
C CYS A 609 0.56 39.41 2.11
N LEU A 610 1.50 40.02 2.87
CA LEU A 610 2.89 40.25 2.48
C LEU A 610 3.86 39.16 2.95
N LYS A 611 3.38 38.08 3.60
CA LYS A 611 4.24 36.96 4.05
C LYS A 611 4.50 35.94 2.94
N ASP A 612 5.75 35.83 2.53
CA ASP A 612 6.23 34.93 1.46
C ASP A 612 5.99 33.43 1.69
N GLU A 613 5.78 33.01 2.94
CA GLU A 613 5.55 31.62 3.33
C GLU A 613 4.11 31.15 3.06
N LYS A 614 3.13 32.06 2.96
CA LYS A 614 1.70 31.71 2.90
C LYS A 614 1.05 32.25 1.63
N LEU A 615 0.43 31.35 0.85
CA LEU A 615 -0.31 31.73 -0.35
C LEU A 615 -1.71 32.23 0.00
N PHE A 616 -1.95 33.53 -0.21
CA PHE A 616 -3.25 34.17 0.05
C PHE A 616 -4.22 34.16 -1.14
N ASP A 617 -4.00 33.25 -2.08
CA ASP A 617 -4.63 33.20 -3.41
C ASP A 617 -6.19 33.12 -3.40
N ARG A 618 -6.82 32.25 -2.60
CA ARG A 618 -8.29 32.12 -2.51
C ARG A 618 -8.98 33.37 -2.01
N PHE A 619 -8.38 34.08 -1.06
CA PHE A 619 -8.89 35.36 -0.59
C PHE A 619 -8.77 36.42 -1.69
N LEU A 620 -7.58 36.58 -2.29
CA LEU A 620 -7.34 37.56 -3.36
C LEU A 620 -8.18 37.28 -4.62
N LYS A 621 -8.39 36.01 -5.00
CA LYS A 621 -9.30 35.64 -6.08
C LYS A 621 -10.74 36.05 -5.78
N LYS A 622 -11.19 35.93 -4.53
CA LYS A 622 -12.54 36.36 -4.14
C LYS A 622 -12.68 37.87 -4.13
N THR A 623 -11.67 38.60 -3.68
CA THR A 623 -11.69 40.07 -3.72
C THR A 623 -11.67 40.57 -5.16
N ARG A 624 -10.78 40.02 -6.02
CA ARG A 624 -10.76 40.33 -7.46
C ARG A 624 -12.12 40.14 -8.13
N ILE A 625 -12.82 39.04 -7.85
CA ILE A 625 -14.11 38.76 -8.50
C ILE A 625 -15.22 39.66 -7.94
N TYR A 626 -15.46 39.65 -6.62
CA TYR A 626 -16.68 40.23 -6.04
C TYR A 626 -16.54 41.66 -5.50
N LEU A 627 -15.30 42.12 -5.35
CA LEU A 627 -14.90 43.39 -4.72
C LEU A 627 -13.81 44.09 -5.56
N SER A 628 -13.91 43.96 -6.89
CA SER A 628 -12.93 44.45 -7.88
C SER A 628 -12.66 45.96 -7.75
N GLN A 629 -13.67 46.74 -7.40
CA GLN A 629 -13.61 48.20 -7.30
C GLN A 629 -13.23 48.73 -5.91
N SER A 630 -13.21 47.87 -4.88
CA SER A 630 -12.91 48.26 -3.50
C SER A 630 -11.66 47.55 -2.99
N LEU A 631 -11.83 46.49 -2.19
CA LEU A 631 -10.74 45.77 -1.53
C LEU A 631 -9.66 45.28 -2.52
N ALA A 632 -10.04 44.88 -3.73
CA ALA A 632 -9.06 44.45 -4.72
C ALA A 632 -8.09 45.59 -5.10
N ASN A 633 -8.58 46.82 -5.28
CA ASN A 633 -7.73 47.98 -5.58
C ASN A 633 -6.85 48.34 -4.39
N THR A 634 -7.39 48.33 -3.17
CA THR A 634 -6.59 48.55 -1.95
C THR A 634 -5.40 47.60 -1.85
N TYR A 635 -5.61 46.30 -2.14
CA TYR A 635 -4.50 45.34 -2.13
C TYR A 635 -3.58 45.45 -3.35
N LYS A 636 -4.07 45.88 -4.53
CA LYS A 636 -3.19 46.19 -5.67
C LYS A 636 -2.21 47.29 -5.28
N ASP A 637 -2.72 48.40 -4.73
CA ASP A 637 -1.91 49.55 -4.32
C ASP A 637 -0.92 49.15 -3.23
N LEU A 638 -1.36 48.34 -2.25
CA LEU A 638 -0.48 47.78 -1.23
C LEU A 638 0.68 47.00 -1.86
N PHE A 639 0.41 46.10 -2.80
CA PHE A 639 1.45 45.27 -3.40
C PHE A 639 2.39 46.09 -4.31
N LEU A 640 1.86 47.06 -5.06
CA LEU A 640 2.68 47.99 -5.86
C LEU A 640 3.63 48.80 -4.97
N ASN A 641 3.13 49.37 -3.87
CA ASN A 641 3.92 50.15 -2.90
C ASN A 641 4.95 49.30 -2.13
N LYS A 642 4.84 47.97 -2.17
CA LYS A 642 5.75 47.04 -1.49
C LYS A 642 6.71 46.32 -2.45
N MET A 643 6.73 46.70 -3.72
CA MET A 643 7.73 46.21 -4.68
C MET A 643 9.12 46.83 -4.49
N ASP A 644 9.26 47.89 -3.69
CA ASP A 644 10.58 48.48 -3.39
C ASP A 644 11.28 47.81 -2.17
N HIS A 645 10.64 46.80 -1.55
CA HIS A 645 11.15 46.12 -0.36
C HIS A 645 11.43 44.63 -0.61
N LYS A 646 12.71 44.26 -0.65
CA LYS A 646 13.20 42.90 -1.00
C LYS A 646 12.49 41.75 -0.28
N ASN A 647 12.15 41.92 1.00
CA ASN A 647 11.56 40.87 1.84
C ASN A 647 10.05 40.64 1.62
N THR A 648 9.41 41.36 0.69
CA THR A 648 7.98 41.22 0.37
C THR A 648 7.71 40.95 -1.10
N HIS A 649 8.75 40.83 -1.93
CA HIS A 649 8.59 40.73 -3.39
C HIS A 649 7.80 39.50 -3.83
N LYS A 650 8.05 38.32 -3.25
CA LYS A 650 7.34 37.10 -3.65
C LYS A 650 5.85 37.23 -3.40
N ALA A 651 5.44 37.59 -2.18
CA ALA A 651 4.03 37.78 -1.85
C ALA A 651 3.39 38.90 -2.68
N ALA A 652 4.07 40.03 -2.84
CA ALA A 652 3.58 41.17 -3.64
C ALA A 652 3.34 40.77 -5.10
N ILE A 653 4.31 40.14 -5.75
CA ILE A 653 4.23 39.77 -7.16
C ILE A 653 3.20 38.66 -7.39
N MET A 654 3.13 37.65 -6.51
CA MET A 654 2.07 36.64 -6.59
C MET A 654 0.68 37.28 -6.43
N GLY A 655 0.55 38.27 -5.55
CA GLY A 655 -0.64 39.07 -5.37
C GLY A 655 -1.02 39.86 -6.62
N LEU A 656 -0.05 40.57 -7.22
CA LEU A 656 -0.22 41.32 -8.47
C LEU A 656 -0.59 40.42 -9.65
N CYS A 657 0.11 39.30 -9.85
CA CYS A 657 -0.26 38.31 -10.86
C CYS A 657 -1.71 37.81 -10.66
N THR A 658 -2.17 37.71 -9.42
CA THR A 658 -3.55 37.29 -9.12
C THR A 658 -4.58 38.40 -9.38
N LEU A 659 -4.26 39.65 -9.03
CA LEU A 659 -5.21 40.78 -9.00
C LEU A 659 -5.22 41.65 -10.27
N LEU A 660 -4.09 41.80 -10.96
CA LEU A 660 -3.98 42.69 -12.10
C LEU A 660 -4.76 42.16 -13.32
N PRO A 661 -5.42 43.05 -14.08
CA PRO A 661 -5.88 42.78 -15.44
C PRO A 661 -4.74 42.38 -16.37
N LYS A 662 -5.08 41.80 -17.53
CA LYS A 662 -4.12 41.28 -18.50
C LYS A 662 -3.13 42.36 -18.96
N ASN A 663 -3.62 43.50 -19.43
CA ASN A 663 -2.77 44.57 -19.97
C ASN A 663 -1.86 45.19 -18.90
N ASP A 664 -2.39 45.46 -17.71
CA ASP A 664 -1.59 46.00 -16.60
C ASP A 664 -0.48 45.04 -16.18
N LEU A 665 -0.78 43.73 -16.15
CA LEU A 665 0.23 42.72 -15.87
C LEU A 665 1.29 42.67 -16.96
N LEU A 666 0.91 42.72 -18.24
CA LEU A 666 1.88 42.71 -19.34
C LEU A 666 2.80 43.93 -19.29
N ASN A 667 2.28 45.11 -18.95
CA ASN A 667 3.09 46.31 -18.73
C ASN A 667 4.11 46.12 -17.59
N LEU A 668 3.66 45.53 -16.47
CA LEU A 668 4.56 45.20 -15.36
C LEU A 668 5.63 44.19 -15.78
N VAL A 669 5.25 43.14 -16.51
CA VAL A 669 6.16 42.08 -16.96
C VAL A 669 7.22 42.66 -17.90
N ASN A 670 6.81 43.46 -18.89
CA ASN A 670 7.72 44.07 -19.87
C ASN A 670 8.74 45.02 -19.22
N LYS A 671 8.37 45.69 -18.13
CA LYS A 671 9.27 46.58 -17.38
C LYS A 671 10.49 45.86 -16.79
N TYR A 672 10.32 44.59 -16.37
CA TYR A 672 11.33 43.83 -15.62
C TYR A 672 11.88 42.62 -16.39
N VAL A 673 11.81 42.66 -17.73
CA VAL A 673 12.41 41.61 -18.58
C VAL A 673 13.94 41.67 -18.47
N PRO A 674 14.63 40.52 -18.30
CA PRO A 674 16.09 40.48 -18.33
C PRO A 674 16.67 41.06 -19.62
N LYS A 675 17.52 42.07 -19.46
CA LYS A 675 18.29 42.68 -20.56
C LYS A 675 19.48 41.82 -20.98
N GLU A 676 20.11 41.15 -20.02
CA GLU A 676 21.31 40.32 -20.22
C GLU A 676 21.06 38.83 -19.95
N PHE A 677 21.96 37.96 -20.45
CA PHE A 677 21.85 36.51 -20.31
C PHE A 677 22.50 35.96 -19.03
N LYS A 678 23.50 36.64 -18.48
CA LYS A 678 24.18 36.24 -17.24
C LYS A 678 23.81 37.20 -16.12
N ILE A 679 23.77 36.69 -14.89
CA ILE A 679 23.63 37.54 -13.70
C ILE A 679 25.04 37.97 -13.27
N ASP A 680 25.35 39.25 -13.37
CA ASP A 680 26.59 39.79 -12.79
C ASP A 680 26.45 39.97 -11.28
N TRP A 681 26.80 38.93 -10.54
CA TRP A 681 26.74 38.92 -9.07
C TRP A 681 27.57 40.03 -8.39
N SER A 682 28.46 40.73 -9.12
CA SER A 682 29.32 41.78 -8.56
C SER A 682 28.73 43.20 -8.67
N GLN A 683 27.80 43.45 -9.60
CA GLN A 683 27.27 44.80 -9.89
C GLN A 683 25.73 44.90 -10.00
N TYR A 684 24.99 43.80 -9.83
CA TYR A 684 23.55 43.78 -10.14
C TYR A 684 22.67 44.43 -9.05
N ASP A 685 21.60 45.10 -9.46
CA ASP A 685 20.55 45.58 -8.56
C ASP A 685 19.77 44.39 -7.96
N ASP A 686 20.08 44.11 -6.70
CA ASP A 686 19.50 43.05 -5.88
C ASP A 686 17.96 43.10 -5.79
N VAL A 687 17.36 44.29 -5.90
CA VAL A 687 15.90 44.51 -5.87
C VAL A 687 15.30 44.13 -7.23
N GLU A 688 15.85 44.66 -8.32
CA GLU A 688 15.39 44.36 -9.69
C GLU A 688 15.47 42.86 -10.00
N LEU A 689 16.58 42.21 -9.60
CA LEU A 689 16.75 40.76 -9.76
C LEU A 689 15.68 39.97 -9.01
N SER A 690 15.38 40.36 -7.76
CA SER A 690 14.38 39.70 -6.95
C SER A 690 12.98 39.83 -7.54
N ILE A 691 12.62 41.03 -8.04
CA ILE A 691 11.36 41.26 -8.74
C ILE A 691 11.27 40.37 -9.99
N CYS A 692 12.32 40.39 -10.82
CA CYS A 692 12.40 39.58 -12.03
C CYS A 692 12.21 38.07 -11.74
N LYS A 693 12.91 37.52 -10.74
CA LYS A 693 12.79 36.12 -10.31
C LYS A 693 11.36 35.75 -9.93
N HIS A 694 10.69 36.61 -9.16
CA HIS A 694 9.34 36.35 -8.67
C HIS A 694 8.26 36.56 -9.73
N ILE A 695 8.46 37.50 -10.67
CA ILE A 695 7.59 37.62 -11.85
C ILE A 695 7.67 36.33 -12.67
N ALA A 696 8.89 35.94 -13.07
CA ALA A 696 9.14 34.74 -13.86
C ALA A 696 8.47 33.49 -13.26
N SER A 697 8.61 33.27 -11.96
CA SER A 697 8.06 32.10 -11.27
C SER A 697 6.54 32.15 -11.00
N SER A 698 5.89 33.31 -11.16
CA SER A 698 4.48 33.51 -10.78
C SER A 698 3.50 33.76 -11.94
N LEU A 699 3.99 33.94 -13.18
CA LEU A 699 3.14 34.21 -14.36
C LEU A 699 1.96 33.25 -14.53
N HIS A 700 2.13 31.97 -14.17
CA HIS A 700 1.07 30.96 -14.31
C HIS A 700 -0.16 31.18 -13.40
N LEU A 701 -0.07 32.07 -12.40
CA LEU A 701 -1.17 32.44 -11.50
C LEU A 701 -2.14 33.44 -12.12
N ALA A 702 -1.70 34.16 -13.15
CA ALA A 702 -2.48 35.20 -13.78
C ALA A 702 -3.70 34.66 -14.55
N ARG A 703 -4.70 35.53 -14.68
CA ARG A 703 -5.99 35.24 -15.27
C ARG A 703 -6.40 36.36 -16.24
N PRO A 704 -6.58 36.06 -17.55
CA PRO A 704 -6.20 34.81 -18.22
C PRO A 704 -4.69 34.55 -18.12
N GLN A 705 -4.27 33.31 -18.38
CA GLN A 705 -2.84 32.97 -18.35
C GLN A 705 -2.09 33.72 -19.47
N PRO A 706 -0.87 34.23 -19.22
CA PRO A 706 -0.06 34.86 -20.27
C PRO A 706 0.33 33.86 -21.35
N SER A 707 0.62 34.35 -22.56
CA SER A 707 1.09 33.49 -23.65
C SER A 707 2.46 32.89 -23.33
N PRO A 708 2.83 31.76 -23.96
CA PRO A 708 4.17 31.19 -23.82
C PRO A 708 5.27 32.18 -24.19
N ALA A 709 5.03 33.04 -25.20
CA ALA A 709 5.96 34.10 -25.58
C ALA A 709 6.31 35.02 -24.40
N THR A 710 5.32 35.43 -23.60
CA THR A 710 5.56 36.26 -22.40
C THR A 710 6.47 35.57 -21.39
N ALA A 711 6.29 34.27 -21.15
CA ALA A 711 7.17 33.51 -20.27
C ALA A 711 8.58 33.34 -20.87
N LEU A 712 8.68 33.15 -22.18
CA LEU A 712 9.97 32.99 -22.87
C LEU A 712 10.85 34.24 -22.81
N LEU A 713 10.29 35.44 -22.58
CA LEU A 713 11.07 36.66 -22.35
C LEU A 713 12.06 36.52 -21.17
N PHE A 714 11.72 35.71 -20.15
CA PHE A 714 12.54 35.43 -18.97
C PHE A 714 13.42 34.19 -19.12
N ALA A 715 13.27 33.46 -20.22
CA ALA A 715 13.94 32.19 -20.45
C ALA A 715 15.35 32.37 -21.06
N LYS A 716 16.15 33.30 -20.50
CA LYS A 716 17.47 33.68 -21.00
C LYS A 716 18.55 33.33 -19.97
N GLY A 717 19.57 32.59 -20.40
CA GLY A 717 20.75 32.19 -19.59
C GLY A 717 20.41 31.82 -18.15
N ASP A 718 20.96 32.53 -17.16
CA ASP A 718 20.82 32.21 -15.73
C ASP A 718 19.38 32.39 -15.19
N TYR A 719 18.54 33.15 -15.89
CA TYR A 719 17.16 33.43 -15.47
C TYR A 719 16.19 32.28 -15.79
N LEU A 720 16.58 31.37 -16.68
CA LEU A 720 15.75 30.26 -17.13
C LEU A 720 15.17 29.45 -15.94
N GLN A 721 16.00 29.12 -14.96
CA GLN A 721 15.60 28.33 -13.80
C GLN A 721 14.40 28.91 -13.03
N PHE A 722 14.24 30.24 -13.03
CA PHE A 722 13.14 30.90 -12.31
C PHE A 722 11.83 30.84 -13.07
N VAL A 723 11.85 30.87 -14.41
CA VAL A 723 10.62 30.82 -15.22
C VAL A 723 10.11 29.40 -15.46
N LEU A 724 10.96 28.37 -15.33
CA LEU A 724 10.59 26.97 -15.59
C LEU A 724 9.26 26.51 -14.96
N PRO A 725 8.93 26.84 -13.68
CA PRO A 725 7.65 26.46 -13.09
C PRO A 725 6.45 27.07 -13.82
N SER A 726 6.52 28.37 -14.14
CA SER A 726 5.46 29.05 -14.87
C SER A 726 5.35 28.54 -16.30
N LEU A 727 6.48 28.45 -17.01
CA LEU A 727 6.51 27.97 -18.38
C LEU A 727 5.94 26.54 -18.48
N SER A 728 6.34 25.64 -17.58
CA SER A 728 5.81 24.27 -17.56
C SER A 728 4.30 24.23 -17.32
N SER A 729 3.78 25.07 -16.41
CA SER A 729 2.35 25.15 -16.11
C SER A 729 1.54 25.72 -17.28
N ILE A 730 2.07 26.74 -17.96
CA ILE A 730 1.47 27.34 -19.16
C ILE A 730 1.46 26.31 -20.28
N LEU A 731 2.63 25.74 -20.62
CA LEU A 731 2.77 24.77 -21.72
C LEU A 731 1.87 23.54 -21.52
N TYR A 732 1.78 23.03 -20.29
CA TYR A 732 0.90 21.90 -19.97
C TYR A 732 -0.58 22.22 -20.21
N ASN A 733 -0.99 23.47 -19.96
CA ASN A 733 -2.39 23.87 -20.03
C ASN A 733 -2.83 24.31 -21.43
N MET A 734 -1.90 24.55 -22.36
CA MET A 734 -2.21 24.93 -23.75
C MET A 734 -3.12 23.91 -24.45
N SER A 735 -3.85 24.42 -25.43
CA SER A 735 -4.53 23.60 -26.43
C SER A 735 -3.55 22.97 -27.42
N SER A 736 -4.01 21.98 -28.20
CA SER A 736 -3.19 21.37 -29.26
C SER A 736 -2.88 22.39 -30.37
N VAL A 737 -3.84 23.24 -30.71
CA VAL A 737 -3.67 24.34 -31.69
C VAL A 737 -2.56 25.30 -31.24
N GLN A 738 -2.62 25.80 -30.00
CA GLN A 738 -1.58 26.69 -29.46
C GLN A 738 -0.22 25.99 -29.39
N THR A 739 -0.20 24.69 -29.08
CA THR A 739 1.08 23.97 -29.01
C THR A 739 1.78 23.97 -30.36
N ARG A 740 1.06 23.76 -31.48
CA ARG A 740 1.65 23.82 -32.83
C ARG A 740 2.26 25.19 -33.14
N GLU A 741 1.59 26.27 -32.74
CA GLU A 741 2.07 27.65 -32.93
C GLU A 741 3.42 27.90 -32.24
N TYR A 742 3.59 27.41 -31.01
CA TYR A 742 4.79 27.67 -30.19
C TYR A 742 5.86 26.57 -30.27
N LEU A 743 5.60 25.47 -30.97
CA LEU A 743 6.50 24.31 -30.93
C LEU A 743 7.84 24.56 -31.64
N THR A 744 7.83 25.11 -32.86
CA THR A 744 9.05 25.37 -33.62
C THR A 744 10.01 26.31 -32.87
N PRO A 745 9.56 27.45 -32.30
CA PRO A 745 10.42 28.28 -31.46
C PRO A 745 11.00 27.54 -30.25
N LEU A 746 10.22 26.67 -29.60
CA LEU A 746 10.68 25.90 -28.43
C LEU A 746 11.70 24.83 -28.81
N LEU A 747 11.54 24.19 -29.96
CA LEU A 747 12.45 23.13 -30.42
C LEU A 747 13.78 23.67 -30.93
N ASN A 748 13.81 24.92 -31.38
CA ASN A 748 15.03 25.62 -31.78
C ASN A 748 15.70 26.40 -30.62
N ALA A 749 15.12 26.34 -29.42
CA ALA A 749 15.65 27.02 -28.24
C ALA A 749 16.83 26.25 -27.59
N PRO A 750 17.59 26.84 -26.65
CA PRO A 750 18.63 26.14 -25.90
C PRO A 750 18.14 24.84 -25.24
N VAL A 751 19.06 23.89 -25.05
CA VAL A 751 18.81 22.49 -24.64
C VAL A 751 17.74 22.34 -23.56
N SER A 752 17.81 23.15 -22.49
CA SER A 752 16.86 23.06 -21.39
C SER A 752 15.42 23.40 -21.79
N LEU A 753 15.20 24.40 -22.65
CA LEU A 753 13.88 24.77 -23.17
C LEU A 753 13.37 23.78 -24.22
N GLN A 754 14.27 23.29 -25.08
CA GLN A 754 13.96 22.27 -26.07
C GLN A 754 13.36 21.01 -25.43
N LYS A 755 13.88 20.58 -24.26
CA LYS A 755 13.28 19.48 -23.47
C LYS A 755 11.82 19.73 -23.09
N HIS A 756 11.42 20.97 -22.81
CA HIS A 756 10.03 21.31 -22.51
C HIS A 756 9.17 21.34 -23.77
N GLY A 757 9.71 21.79 -24.91
CA GLY A 757 9.07 21.65 -26.22
C GLY A 757 8.79 20.19 -26.58
N ILE A 758 9.77 19.30 -26.39
CA ILE A 758 9.62 17.86 -26.61
C ILE A 758 8.47 17.28 -25.76
N ARG A 759 8.45 17.58 -24.45
CA ARG A 759 7.37 17.13 -23.56
C ARG A 759 6.00 17.68 -23.97
N ALA A 760 5.93 18.94 -24.41
CA ALA A 760 4.68 19.55 -24.86
C ALA A 760 4.18 18.86 -26.14
N ALA A 761 5.05 18.54 -27.09
CA ALA A 761 4.71 17.82 -28.31
C ALA A 761 4.08 16.45 -28.00
N PHE A 762 4.78 15.59 -27.22
CA PHE A 762 4.26 14.28 -26.83
C PHE A 762 2.93 14.33 -26.04
N ALA A 763 2.64 15.46 -25.39
CA ALA A 763 1.42 15.63 -24.62
C ALA A 763 0.23 16.18 -25.44
N LYS A 764 0.42 16.58 -26.70
CA LYS A 764 -0.54 17.40 -27.46
C LYS A 764 -0.68 17.09 -28.94
N LEU A 765 0.33 16.47 -29.56
CA LEU A 765 0.34 16.12 -30.98
C LEU A 765 0.00 14.65 -31.21
N GLN A 766 -0.41 14.33 -32.44
CA GLN A 766 -0.67 12.95 -32.87
C GLN A 766 0.64 12.22 -33.24
N HIS A 767 0.60 10.90 -33.27
CA HIS A 767 1.80 10.07 -33.43
C HIS A 767 2.48 10.24 -34.79
N GLU A 768 1.73 10.48 -35.86
CA GLU A 768 2.24 10.75 -37.20
C GLU A 768 3.05 12.06 -37.24
N GLU A 769 2.56 13.08 -36.54
CA GLU A 769 3.28 14.36 -36.36
C GLU A 769 4.55 14.16 -35.54
N LEU A 770 4.50 13.35 -34.48
CA LEU A 770 5.64 13.05 -33.61
C LEU A 770 6.74 12.28 -34.33
N LYS A 771 6.38 11.29 -35.17
CA LYS A 771 7.33 10.46 -35.92
C LYS A 771 8.18 11.34 -36.85
N LYS A 772 7.53 12.12 -37.71
CA LYS A 772 8.21 13.04 -38.62
C LYS A 772 9.11 14.03 -37.86
N LEU A 773 8.56 14.68 -36.84
CA LEU A 773 9.25 15.72 -36.09
C LEU A 773 10.51 15.21 -35.38
N PHE A 774 10.45 14.05 -34.72
CA PHE A 774 11.56 13.57 -33.92
C PHE A 774 12.57 12.74 -34.69
N SER A 775 12.21 12.16 -35.84
CA SER A 775 13.20 11.65 -36.79
C SER A 775 14.16 12.77 -37.23
N ASP A 776 13.61 13.89 -37.72
CA ASP A 776 14.41 15.01 -38.21
C ASP A 776 15.34 15.59 -37.12
N ILE A 777 14.82 15.74 -35.88
CA ILE A 777 15.61 16.26 -34.75
C ILE A 777 16.67 15.26 -34.30
N TRP A 778 16.37 13.96 -34.30
CA TRP A 778 17.32 12.94 -33.88
C TRP A 778 18.54 12.85 -34.80
N GLU A 779 18.33 12.97 -36.11
CA GLU A 779 19.40 12.95 -37.12
C GLU A 779 20.27 14.20 -37.07
N THR A 780 19.66 15.37 -36.83
CA THR A 780 20.37 16.66 -36.86
C THR A 780 21.03 17.03 -35.52
N ASN A 781 20.55 16.51 -34.39
CA ASN A 781 20.96 16.95 -33.06
C ASN A 781 21.83 15.91 -32.32
N LYS A 782 23.11 16.25 -32.09
CA LYS A 782 24.08 15.41 -31.36
C LYS A 782 24.08 15.61 -29.84
N ASN A 783 23.23 16.47 -29.29
CA ASN A 783 23.21 16.73 -27.85
C ASN A 783 22.63 15.53 -27.07
N SER A 784 23.46 14.84 -26.28
CA SER A 784 23.06 13.65 -25.51
C SER A 784 21.88 13.89 -24.57
N SER A 785 21.72 15.11 -24.06
CA SER A 785 20.61 15.49 -23.19
C SER A 785 19.27 15.60 -23.94
N ILE A 786 19.29 16.04 -25.20
CA ILE A 786 18.10 16.13 -26.06
C ILE A 786 17.71 14.76 -26.58
N ARG A 787 18.69 14.00 -27.07
CA ARG A 787 18.51 12.60 -27.49
C ARG A 787 17.90 11.77 -26.36
N ALA A 788 18.41 11.88 -25.14
CA ALA A 788 17.80 11.24 -23.97
C ALA A 788 16.34 11.66 -23.73
N ALA A 789 16.02 12.95 -23.88
CA ALA A 789 14.64 13.41 -23.70
C ALA A 789 13.70 12.83 -24.77
N ILE A 790 14.11 12.81 -26.04
CA ILE A 790 13.34 12.21 -27.13
C ILE A 790 13.17 10.70 -26.91
N PHE A 791 14.26 10.00 -26.61
CA PHE A 791 14.26 8.56 -26.36
C PHE A 791 13.30 8.19 -25.22
N ILE A 792 13.41 8.85 -24.07
CA ILE A 792 12.59 8.56 -22.90
C ILE A 792 11.11 8.81 -23.18
N GLN A 793 10.77 9.93 -23.83
CA GLN A 793 9.37 10.23 -24.14
C GLN A 793 8.81 9.25 -25.18
N THR A 794 9.60 8.83 -26.17
CA THR A 794 9.20 7.84 -27.17
C THR A 794 8.93 6.48 -26.53
N LEU A 795 9.84 6.01 -25.67
CA LEU A 795 9.64 4.76 -24.92
C LEU A 795 8.44 4.84 -23.95
N ASP A 796 8.29 5.95 -23.23
CA ASP A 796 7.16 6.15 -22.32
C ASP A 796 5.83 6.29 -23.09
N PHE A 797 5.87 6.72 -24.36
CA PHE A 797 4.72 6.74 -25.27
C PHE A 797 4.39 5.32 -25.76
N LEU A 798 5.38 4.56 -26.25
CA LEU A 798 5.25 3.16 -26.66
C LEU A 798 4.63 2.30 -25.57
N CYS A 799 5.14 2.40 -24.34
CA CYS A 799 4.65 1.65 -23.17
C CYS A 799 3.18 1.96 -22.79
N LYS A 800 2.56 3.00 -23.35
CA LYS A 800 1.15 3.37 -23.09
C LYS A 800 0.22 3.02 -24.26
N GLN A 801 0.75 2.58 -25.39
CA GLN A 801 -0.06 2.24 -26.56
C GLN A 801 -0.60 0.81 -26.45
N ASN A 802 -1.84 0.62 -26.91
CA ASN A 802 -2.48 -0.70 -27.02
C ASN A 802 -2.85 -1.05 -28.46
N GLU A 803 -2.81 -0.08 -29.38
CA GLU A 803 -3.22 -0.27 -30.77
C GLU A 803 -2.04 -0.84 -31.59
N PRO A 804 -2.19 -2.03 -32.22
CA PRO A 804 -1.06 -2.74 -32.83
C PRO A 804 -0.29 -1.97 -33.91
N SER A 805 -0.98 -1.19 -34.76
CA SER A 805 -0.31 -0.43 -35.84
C SER A 805 0.54 0.72 -35.29
N THR A 806 -0.01 1.53 -34.37
CA THR A 806 0.70 2.60 -33.64
C THR A 806 1.87 2.01 -32.85
N ILE A 807 1.70 0.85 -32.21
CA ILE A 807 2.79 0.17 -31.50
C ILE A 807 3.96 -0.12 -32.45
N ARG A 808 3.70 -0.63 -33.66
CA ARG A 808 4.76 -0.89 -34.64
C ARG A 808 5.39 0.39 -35.18
N GLU A 809 4.62 1.41 -35.50
CA GLU A 809 5.18 2.66 -36.00
C GLU A 809 6.07 3.40 -34.98
N VAL A 810 5.65 3.43 -33.71
CA VAL A 810 6.44 4.02 -32.63
C VAL A 810 7.68 3.16 -32.33
N TRP A 811 7.54 1.84 -32.44
CA TRP A 811 8.66 0.91 -32.31
C TRP A 811 9.70 1.11 -33.41
N GLU A 812 9.31 1.27 -34.68
CA GLU A 812 10.24 1.58 -35.77
C GLU A 812 11.07 2.82 -35.45
N LEU A 813 10.42 3.89 -34.99
CA LEU A 813 11.10 5.12 -34.59
C LEU A 813 12.07 4.87 -33.43
N LEU A 814 11.64 4.18 -32.38
CA LEU A 814 12.49 3.87 -31.23
C LEU A 814 13.65 2.94 -31.60
N SER A 815 13.43 1.98 -32.49
CA SER A 815 14.46 1.08 -33.00
C SER A 815 15.57 1.86 -33.71
N VAL A 816 15.20 2.80 -34.59
CA VAL A 816 16.15 3.71 -35.26
C VAL A 816 16.94 4.52 -34.22
N PHE A 817 16.30 4.93 -33.12
CA PHE A 817 17.02 5.61 -32.04
C PHE A 817 18.04 4.70 -31.36
N ILE A 818 17.66 3.45 -31.04
CA ILE A 818 18.56 2.46 -30.41
C ILE A 818 19.75 2.15 -31.31
N ASP A 819 19.52 1.93 -32.60
CA ASP A 819 20.56 1.60 -33.58
C ASP A 819 21.60 2.72 -33.75
N ASN A 820 21.21 3.96 -33.44
CA ASN A 820 22.05 5.15 -33.54
C ASN A 820 22.64 5.60 -32.19
N LEU A 821 22.51 4.82 -31.11
CA LEU A 821 23.12 5.16 -29.82
C LEU A 821 24.64 4.96 -29.85
N THR A 822 25.37 5.79 -29.09
CA THR A 822 26.83 5.69 -28.91
C THR A 822 27.19 5.52 -27.44
N SER A 823 28.46 5.28 -27.12
CA SER A 823 28.94 5.15 -25.74
C SER A 823 28.95 6.48 -24.96
N GLU A 824 28.77 7.62 -25.64
CA GLU A 824 28.73 8.98 -25.07
C GLU A 824 27.30 9.45 -24.73
N GLU A 825 26.34 8.53 -24.78
CA GLU A 825 24.94 8.83 -24.50
C GLU A 825 24.68 9.09 -23.00
N ASN A 826 23.52 9.69 -22.72
CA ASN A 826 23.12 9.93 -21.35
C ASN A 826 22.82 8.60 -20.62
N LYS A 827 23.43 8.37 -19.45
CA LYS A 827 23.23 7.15 -18.63
C LYS A 827 21.76 6.84 -18.33
N THR A 828 20.87 7.83 -18.34
CA THR A 828 19.43 7.61 -18.16
C THR A 828 18.80 6.77 -19.29
N ILE A 829 19.35 6.79 -20.50
CA ILE A 829 18.95 5.90 -21.59
C ILE A 829 19.28 4.45 -21.21
N TYR A 830 20.46 4.20 -20.66
CA TYR A 830 20.91 2.84 -20.28
C TYR A 830 19.96 2.23 -19.25
N THR A 831 19.60 3.00 -18.21
CA THR A 831 18.62 2.57 -17.19
C THR A 831 17.21 2.36 -17.75
N LYS A 832 16.87 2.96 -18.88
CA LYS A 832 15.56 2.79 -19.53
C LYS A 832 15.52 1.58 -20.45
N LEU A 833 16.64 1.27 -21.11
CA LEU A 833 16.80 0.05 -21.90
C LEU A 833 16.61 -1.23 -21.08
N SER A 834 16.95 -1.23 -19.78
CA SER A 834 16.71 -2.39 -18.92
C SER A 834 15.24 -2.62 -18.53
N LYS A 835 14.33 -1.66 -18.78
CA LYS A 835 12.92 -1.72 -18.31
C LYS A 835 11.97 -2.31 -19.34
N VAL A 836 12.13 -3.61 -19.59
CA VAL A 836 11.45 -4.33 -20.68
C VAL A 836 9.99 -4.70 -20.39
N GLU A 837 9.64 -4.93 -19.11
CA GLU A 837 8.31 -5.41 -18.68
C GLU A 837 7.13 -4.59 -19.21
N LYS A 838 7.32 -3.28 -19.37
CA LYS A 838 6.27 -2.33 -19.77
C LYS A 838 6.10 -2.21 -21.28
N VAL A 839 7.04 -2.74 -22.06
CA VAL A 839 7.00 -2.68 -23.52
C VAL A 839 5.94 -3.68 -24.02
N PRO A 840 5.11 -3.35 -25.03
CA PRO A 840 4.12 -4.29 -25.56
C PRO A 840 4.75 -5.58 -26.08
N MET A 841 4.14 -6.74 -25.80
CA MET A 841 4.71 -8.07 -26.12
C MET A 841 5.06 -8.24 -27.60
N SER A 842 4.30 -7.63 -28.51
CA SER A 842 4.55 -7.69 -29.96
C SER A 842 5.90 -7.14 -30.40
N VAL A 843 6.52 -6.23 -29.64
CA VAL A 843 7.83 -5.62 -29.94
C VAL A 843 8.87 -5.88 -28.85
N ARG A 844 8.45 -6.46 -27.72
CA ARG A 844 9.27 -6.66 -26.53
C ARG A 844 10.51 -7.52 -26.77
N PRO A 845 10.45 -8.65 -27.54
CA PRO A 845 11.65 -9.43 -27.85
C PRO A 845 12.70 -8.63 -28.62
N GLU A 846 12.28 -7.87 -29.64
CA GLU A 846 13.18 -7.04 -30.45
C GLU A 846 13.80 -5.91 -29.62
N PHE A 847 13.01 -5.27 -28.76
CA PHE A 847 13.50 -4.26 -27.81
C PHE A 847 14.53 -4.85 -26.84
N TRP A 848 14.26 -6.03 -26.28
CA TRP A 848 15.18 -6.72 -25.38
C TRP A 848 16.51 -7.01 -26.07
N MET A 849 16.49 -7.60 -27.28
CA MET A 849 17.71 -7.96 -28.03
C MET A 849 18.55 -6.73 -28.38
N LYS A 850 17.94 -5.67 -28.90
CA LYS A 850 18.65 -4.41 -29.21
C LYS A 850 19.21 -3.75 -27.93
N SER A 851 18.45 -3.78 -26.84
CA SER A 851 18.89 -3.24 -25.54
C SER A 851 20.08 -4.00 -24.98
N TYR A 852 20.02 -5.34 -24.99
CA TYR A 852 21.11 -6.21 -24.52
C TYR A 852 22.38 -6.00 -25.35
N LYS A 853 22.24 -6.04 -26.69
CA LYS A 853 23.36 -5.83 -27.62
C LYS A 853 24.05 -4.50 -27.35
N PHE A 854 23.29 -3.41 -27.27
CA PHE A 854 23.87 -2.10 -27.00
C PHE A 854 24.54 -2.02 -25.62
N LEU A 855 23.86 -2.43 -24.55
CA LEU A 855 24.40 -2.35 -23.19
C LEU A 855 25.67 -3.18 -23.00
N LYS A 856 25.78 -4.33 -23.68
CA LYS A 856 26.97 -5.18 -23.67
C LYS A 856 28.17 -4.54 -24.39
N THR A 857 27.93 -3.75 -25.43
CA THR A 857 29.00 -3.04 -26.16
C THR A 857 29.56 -1.82 -25.42
N LEU A 858 28.97 -1.41 -24.30
CA LEU A 858 29.43 -0.26 -23.53
C LEU A 858 30.74 -0.57 -22.77
N PRO A 859 31.65 0.41 -22.63
CA PRO A 859 32.91 0.20 -21.94
C PRO A 859 32.70 -0.03 -20.42
N PRO A 860 33.59 -0.76 -19.71
CA PRO A 860 33.42 -1.09 -18.29
C PRO A 860 33.14 0.12 -17.38
N LYS A 861 33.70 1.30 -17.71
CA LYS A 861 33.43 2.59 -17.04
C LYS A 861 31.94 3.00 -17.01
N ALA A 862 31.11 2.44 -17.89
CA ALA A 862 29.68 2.68 -17.93
C ALA A 862 28.91 1.95 -16.80
N ASN A 863 29.51 0.93 -16.19
CA ASN A 863 28.96 0.16 -15.05
C ASN A 863 27.54 -0.37 -15.29
N CYS A 864 27.35 -1.11 -16.40
CA CYS A 864 26.03 -1.61 -16.85
C CYS A 864 25.72 -3.05 -16.42
N GLU A 865 26.56 -3.71 -15.62
CA GLU A 865 26.38 -5.11 -15.21
C GLU A 865 25.04 -5.34 -14.49
N SER A 866 24.68 -4.46 -13.56
CA SER A 866 23.37 -4.51 -12.88
C SER A 866 22.19 -4.41 -13.85
N LEU A 867 22.32 -3.60 -14.91
CA LEU A 867 21.28 -3.41 -15.93
C LEU A 867 21.15 -4.63 -16.85
N LEU A 868 22.27 -5.31 -17.14
CA LEU A 868 22.25 -6.60 -17.84
C LEU A 868 21.62 -7.68 -16.97
N GLY A 869 21.85 -7.66 -15.66
CA GLY A 869 21.14 -8.50 -14.68
C GLY A 869 19.63 -8.30 -14.71
N ASP A 870 19.16 -7.04 -14.71
CA ASP A 870 17.74 -6.71 -14.85
C ASP A 870 17.13 -7.25 -16.15
N LEU A 871 17.86 -7.19 -17.27
CA LEU A 871 17.41 -7.75 -18.54
C LEU A 871 17.30 -9.27 -18.49
N ARG A 872 18.25 -9.97 -17.87
CA ARG A 872 18.22 -11.43 -17.74
C ARG A 872 17.02 -11.90 -16.92
N ASN A 873 16.70 -11.22 -15.83
CA ASN A 873 15.53 -11.54 -15.00
C ASN A 873 14.19 -11.38 -15.73
N ASN A 874 14.17 -10.68 -16.87
CA ASN A 874 12.99 -10.43 -17.69
C ASN A 874 12.90 -11.31 -18.95
N MET A 875 13.82 -12.27 -19.10
CA MET A 875 13.98 -13.07 -20.32
C MET A 875 12.98 -14.23 -20.37
N ASP A 876 12.48 -14.70 -19.22
CA ASP A 876 11.63 -15.88 -19.06
C ASP A 876 10.40 -15.87 -20.00
N ASP A 877 9.67 -14.76 -20.02
CA ASP A 877 8.45 -14.62 -20.83
C ASP A 877 8.74 -14.35 -22.32
N LEU A 878 10.01 -14.19 -22.68
CA LEU A 878 10.45 -13.84 -24.04
C LEU A 878 11.06 -15.02 -24.80
N MET A 879 11.47 -16.09 -24.13
CA MET A 879 12.27 -17.20 -24.68
C MET A 879 11.74 -17.82 -25.97
N GLU A 880 10.42 -17.86 -26.15
CA GLU A 880 9.79 -18.36 -27.38
C GLU A 880 10.15 -17.51 -28.60
N PHE A 881 10.23 -16.18 -28.42
CA PHE A 881 10.30 -15.19 -29.50
C PHE A 881 11.70 -14.62 -29.76
N LEU A 882 12.70 -15.01 -28.96
CA LEU A 882 14.06 -14.54 -29.11
C LEU A 882 14.78 -15.25 -30.26
N ASP A 883 15.67 -14.52 -30.93
CA ASP A 883 16.50 -15.06 -32.01
C ASP A 883 17.44 -16.16 -31.51
N ASN A 884 17.45 -17.30 -32.21
CA ASN A 884 18.16 -18.48 -31.76
C ASN A 884 19.68 -18.28 -31.76
N ASP A 885 20.20 -17.56 -32.76
CA ASP A 885 21.64 -17.38 -32.94
C ASP A 885 22.17 -16.42 -31.87
N PHE A 886 21.46 -15.31 -31.68
CA PHE A 886 21.78 -14.30 -30.67
C PHE A 886 21.82 -14.88 -29.24
N ILE A 887 20.82 -15.69 -28.86
CA ILE A 887 20.77 -16.27 -27.51
C ILE A 887 21.83 -17.35 -27.32
N SER A 888 22.11 -18.14 -28.36
CA SER A 888 23.15 -19.16 -28.29
C SER A 888 24.53 -18.54 -28.03
N GLU A 889 24.85 -17.43 -28.70
CA GLU A 889 26.11 -16.69 -28.47
C GLU A 889 26.24 -16.24 -27.00
N ILE A 890 25.18 -15.70 -26.41
CA ILE A 890 25.17 -15.25 -25.01
C ILE A 890 25.47 -16.40 -24.04
N PHE A 891 24.81 -17.55 -24.23
CA PHE A 891 24.98 -18.68 -23.32
C PHE A 891 26.35 -19.33 -23.45
N LEU A 892 26.85 -19.49 -24.68
CA LEU A 892 28.13 -20.15 -24.94
C LEU A 892 29.33 -19.27 -24.54
N GLU A 893 29.29 -17.95 -24.72
CA GLU A 893 30.34 -17.04 -24.24
C GLU A 893 30.49 -17.13 -22.71
N SER A 894 29.37 -17.10 -21.97
CA SER A 894 29.42 -17.28 -20.53
C SER A 894 29.83 -18.69 -20.10
N LEU A 895 29.58 -19.70 -20.93
CA LEU A 895 29.97 -21.07 -20.65
C LEU A 895 31.50 -21.21 -20.67
N GLU A 896 32.15 -20.61 -21.66
CA GLU A 896 33.60 -20.60 -21.81
C GLU A 896 34.30 -19.88 -20.64
N GLU A 897 33.76 -18.73 -20.21
CA GLU A 897 34.40 -17.90 -19.18
C GLU A 897 34.28 -18.48 -17.76
N ASN A 898 33.14 -19.07 -17.41
CA ASN A 898 32.70 -19.15 -16.02
C ASN A 898 32.25 -20.54 -15.54
N PHE A 899 32.01 -21.49 -16.44
CA PHE A 899 31.33 -22.75 -16.10
C PHE A 899 32.11 -23.68 -15.16
N SER A 900 33.45 -23.57 -15.17
CA SER A 900 34.32 -24.42 -14.34
C SER A 900 34.81 -23.76 -13.05
N THR A 901 34.65 -22.43 -12.94
CA THR A 901 35.23 -21.61 -11.87
C THR A 901 34.18 -21.13 -10.86
N LYS A 902 32.91 -21.06 -11.26
CA LYS A 902 31.79 -20.64 -10.40
C LYS A 902 30.46 -21.28 -10.83
N ARG A 903 29.40 -21.01 -10.06
CA ARG A 903 28.03 -21.39 -10.42
C ARG A 903 27.65 -20.72 -11.75
N TYR A 904 27.17 -21.51 -12.71
CA TYR A 904 26.78 -21.02 -14.02
C TYR A 904 25.51 -20.16 -13.91
N GLU A 905 25.56 -18.94 -14.43
CA GLU A 905 24.51 -17.94 -14.21
C GLU A 905 23.26 -18.16 -15.09
N PHE A 906 23.36 -18.98 -16.14
CA PHE A 906 22.27 -19.24 -17.09
C PHE A 906 21.62 -20.63 -16.93
N GLN A 907 21.82 -21.32 -15.80
CA GLN A 907 21.33 -22.70 -15.57
C GLN A 907 19.85 -22.89 -15.93
N TYR A 908 18.98 -22.04 -15.40
CA TYR A 908 17.54 -22.08 -15.63
C TYR A 908 17.15 -21.53 -17.03
N LEU A 909 17.82 -20.45 -17.48
CA LEU A 909 17.52 -19.78 -18.75
C LEU A 909 17.83 -20.64 -19.97
N VAL A 910 18.92 -21.44 -19.93
CA VAL A 910 19.27 -22.41 -20.98
C VAL A 910 18.15 -23.45 -21.15
N VAL A 911 17.68 -24.01 -20.04
CA VAL A 911 16.59 -25.00 -20.04
C VAL A 911 15.32 -24.38 -20.63
N GLN A 912 14.97 -23.19 -20.17
CA GLN A 912 13.76 -22.51 -20.62
C GLN A 912 13.81 -22.21 -22.12
N PHE A 913 14.97 -21.75 -22.63
CA PHE A 913 15.17 -21.50 -24.04
C PHE A 913 14.99 -22.77 -24.90
N VAL A 914 15.61 -23.89 -24.50
CA VAL A 914 15.52 -25.15 -25.25
C VAL A 914 14.09 -25.70 -25.24
N LEU A 915 13.41 -25.65 -24.09
CA LEU A 915 12.03 -26.18 -23.96
C LEU A 915 10.96 -25.29 -24.59
N SER A 916 11.20 -23.98 -24.78
CA SER A 916 10.19 -23.03 -25.29
C SER A 916 10.08 -23.05 -26.82
N THR A 917 9.72 -24.19 -27.40
CA THR A 917 9.61 -24.37 -28.87
C THR A 917 8.32 -25.08 -29.29
N ARG A 918 7.76 -24.66 -30.43
CA ARG A 918 6.50 -25.23 -30.97
C ARG A 918 6.68 -26.22 -32.11
N THR A 919 7.90 -26.39 -32.63
CA THR A 919 8.21 -27.37 -33.68
C THR A 919 9.38 -28.25 -33.26
N GLU A 920 9.40 -29.49 -33.76
CA GLU A 920 10.47 -30.44 -33.46
C GLU A 920 11.80 -29.98 -34.07
N GLU A 921 11.78 -29.37 -35.26
CA GLU A 921 12.97 -28.84 -35.92
C GLU A 921 13.60 -27.70 -35.10
N ALA A 922 12.78 -26.78 -34.57
CA ALA A 922 13.27 -25.67 -33.74
C ALA A 922 13.83 -26.18 -32.40
N HIS A 923 13.16 -27.16 -31.79
CA HIS A 923 13.63 -27.81 -30.57
C HIS A 923 14.99 -28.48 -30.77
N ILE A 924 15.12 -29.32 -31.80
CA ILE A 924 16.37 -30.02 -32.13
C ILE A 924 17.48 -29.01 -32.45
N ALA A 925 17.17 -27.93 -33.19
CA ALA A 925 18.13 -26.88 -33.48
C ALA A 925 18.65 -26.20 -32.20
N ARG A 926 17.76 -25.81 -31.27
CA ARG A 926 18.17 -25.21 -29.98
C ARG A 926 18.95 -26.18 -29.10
N TYR A 927 18.51 -27.44 -29.02
CA TYR A 927 19.20 -28.49 -28.28
C TYR A 927 20.64 -28.69 -28.78
N ASN A 928 20.81 -28.88 -30.09
CA ASN A 928 22.12 -29.10 -30.70
C ASN A 928 23.02 -27.87 -30.60
N LYS A 929 22.45 -26.66 -30.70
CA LYS A 929 23.22 -25.42 -30.70
C LYS A 929 23.68 -24.97 -29.32
N VAL A 930 22.90 -25.24 -28.28
CA VAL A 930 23.19 -24.75 -26.91
C VAL A 930 23.46 -25.89 -25.94
N PHE A 931 22.55 -26.85 -25.82
CA PHE A 931 22.60 -27.83 -24.75
C PHE A 931 23.70 -28.89 -24.97
N VAL A 932 23.89 -29.32 -26.23
CA VAL A 932 24.94 -30.29 -26.59
C VAL A 932 26.35 -29.76 -26.25
N PRO A 933 26.76 -28.53 -26.64
CA PRO A 933 28.04 -27.95 -26.22
C PRO A 933 28.24 -27.92 -24.70
N ILE A 934 27.19 -27.62 -23.92
CA ILE A 934 27.24 -27.62 -22.45
C ILE A 934 27.56 -29.02 -21.92
N LEU A 935 26.91 -30.06 -22.45
CA LEU A 935 27.17 -31.45 -22.08
C LEU A 935 28.61 -31.85 -22.41
N GLU A 936 29.06 -31.55 -23.63
CA GLU A 936 30.40 -31.92 -24.10
C GLU A 936 31.50 -31.25 -23.25
N GLN A 937 31.35 -29.97 -22.92
CA GLN A 937 32.26 -29.27 -22.02
C GLN A 937 32.20 -29.83 -20.59
N ALA A 938 31.01 -30.13 -20.07
CA ALA A 938 30.86 -30.71 -18.74
C ALA A 938 31.55 -32.08 -18.63
N PHE A 939 31.40 -32.93 -19.64
CA PHE A 939 32.07 -34.25 -19.68
C PHE A 939 33.58 -34.12 -19.80
N ALA A 940 34.06 -33.23 -20.68
CA ALA A 940 35.50 -32.98 -20.84
C ALA A 940 36.17 -32.48 -19.54
N MET A 941 35.41 -31.81 -18.67
CA MET A 941 35.91 -31.22 -17.42
C MET A 941 35.43 -31.93 -16.16
N TRP A 942 34.80 -33.10 -16.26
CA TRP A 942 34.08 -33.76 -15.16
C TRP A 942 34.91 -34.01 -13.89
N ASN A 943 36.22 -34.24 -14.07
CA ASN A 943 37.16 -34.56 -13.00
C ASN A 943 37.98 -33.35 -12.53
N LYS A 944 37.76 -32.15 -13.07
CA LYS A 944 38.42 -30.93 -12.60
C LYS A 944 37.73 -30.47 -11.31
N SER A 945 38.52 -30.22 -10.27
CA SER A 945 38.06 -29.62 -9.01
C SER A 945 38.91 -28.38 -8.71
N GLN A 946 38.30 -27.36 -8.14
CA GLN A 946 38.95 -26.13 -7.71
C GLN A 946 38.51 -25.85 -6.28
N GLU A 947 39.46 -25.69 -5.35
CA GLU A 947 39.18 -25.39 -3.94
C GLU A 947 38.17 -26.38 -3.30
N ASP A 948 38.40 -27.68 -3.49
CA ASP A 948 37.56 -28.79 -2.99
C ASP A 948 36.09 -28.78 -3.48
N THR A 949 35.73 -27.87 -4.39
CA THR A 949 34.39 -27.77 -4.99
C THR A 949 34.43 -28.14 -6.46
N ASN A 950 33.57 -29.06 -6.90
CA ASN A 950 33.45 -29.45 -8.30
C ASN A 950 32.30 -28.70 -8.98
N TYR A 951 32.56 -27.43 -9.36
CA TYR A 951 31.56 -26.56 -10.00
C TYR A 951 30.97 -27.16 -11.27
N VAL A 952 31.75 -27.91 -12.06
CA VAL A 952 31.26 -28.55 -13.30
C VAL A 952 30.17 -29.57 -13.01
N ARG A 953 30.38 -30.45 -12.03
CA ARG A 953 29.39 -31.46 -11.62
C ARG A 953 28.13 -30.82 -11.05
N GLU A 954 28.30 -29.81 -10.19
CA GLU A 954 27.15 -29.11 -9.59
C GLU A 954 26.37 -28.33 -10.64
N ASN A 955 27.04 -27.65 -11.57
CA ASN A 955 26.39 -26.92 -12.67
C ASN A 955 25.58 -27.85 -13.58
N LEU A 956 26.13 -29.01 -13.97
CA LEU A 956 25.37 -29.95 -14.80
C LEU A 956 24.17 -30.56 -14.07
N LYS A 957 24.35 -30.94 -12.79
CA LYS A 957 23.23 -31.45 -11.96
C LYS A 957 22.10 -30.43 -11.85
N GLU A 958 22.45 -29.17 -11.63
CA GLU A 958 21.46 -28.09 -11.48
C GLU A 958 20.74 -27.81 -12.81
N ILE A 959 21.44 -27.81 -13.95
CA ILE A 959 20.81 -27.68 -15.28
C ILE A 959 19.83 -28.82 -15.53
N LEU A 960 20.21 -30.07 -15.22
CA LEU A 960 19.32 -31.21 -15.37
C LEU A 960 18.13 -31.14 -14.40
N SER A 961 18.34 -30.70 -13.16
CA SER A 961 17.25 -30.44 -12.20
C SER A 961 16.26 -29.38 -12.72
N CYS A 962 16.79 -28.28 -13.27
CA CYS A 962 15.99 -27.24 -13.92
C CYS A 962 15.20 -27.82 -15.11
N LEU A 963 15.80 -28.70 -15.92
CA LEU A 963 15.15 -29.37 -17.05
C LEU A 963 13.90 -30.13 -16.62
N TYR A 964 13.97 -30.85 -15.51
CA TYR A 964 12.86 -31.63 -14.99
C TYR A 964 11.77 -30.74 -14.36
N THR A 965 12.16 -29.78 -13.53
CA THR A 965 11.23 -28.84 -12.85
C THR A 965 10.49 -27.92 -13.81
N SER A 966 11.14 -27.55 -14.91
CA SER A 966 10.56 -26.70 -15.94
C SER A 966 9.63 -27.44 -16.92
N PHE A 967 9.64 -28.78 -16.91
CA PHE A 967 8.83 -29.57 -17.84
C PHE A 967 7.33 -29.29 -17.71
N HIS A 968 6.80 -29.24 -16.48
CA HIS A 968 5.38 -28.98 -16.26
C HIS A 968 4.98 -27.60 -16.80
N ASN A 969 5.65 -26.56 -16.29
CA ASN A 969 5.27 -25.16 -16.56
C ASN A 969 5.53 -24.74 -18.01
N ILE A 970 6.53 -25.31 -18.69
CA ILE A 970 6.88 -24.93 -20.07
C ILE A 970 6.25 -25.89 -21.08
N VAL A 971 6.42 -27.20 -20.91
CA VAL A 971 6.00 -28.16 -21.92
C VAL A 971 4.51 -28.43 -21.83
N LEU A 972 4.00 -28.71 -20.62
CA LEU A 972 2.60 -29.09 -20.44
C LEU A 972 1.67 -27.88 -20.45
N GLU A 973 1.92 -26.88 -19.60
CA GLU A 973 1.05 -25.70 -19.49
C GLU A 973 1.08 -24.82 -20.75
N LYS A 974 2.28 -24.54 -21.29
CA LYS A 974 2.41 -23.72 -22.52
C LYS A 974 2.31 -24.53 -23.82
N LYS A 975 2.00 -25.84 -23.74
CA LYS A 975 1.76 -26.73 -24.90
C LYS A 975 2.93 -26.72 -25.90
N MET A 976 4.16 -26.76 -25.41
CA MET A 976 5.38 -26.82 -26.23
C MET A 976 5.67 -28.25 -26.72
N ILE A 977 6.68 -28.41 -27.58
CA ILE A 977 7.09 -29.73 -28.07
C ILE A 977 7.53 -30.63 -26.91
N ARG A 978 7.16 -31.92 -27.00
CA ARG A 978 7.54 -32.93 -26.02
C ARG A 978 8.97 -33.41 -26.32
N PRO A 979 9.94 -33.20 -25.41
CA PRO A 979 11.37 -33.34 -25.69
C PRO A 979 11.91 -34.79 -25.62
N THR A 980 11.15 -35.80 -26.08
CA THR A 980 11.53 -37.22 -25.94
C THR A 980 12.86 -37.56 -26.61
N TYR A 981 13.14 -36.96 -27.78
CA TYR A 981 14.43 -37.11 -28.48
C TYR A 981 15.59 -36.62 -27.61
N MET A 982 15.46 -35.41 -27.06
CA MET A 982 16.51 -34.78 -26.24
C MET A 982 16.82 -35.60 -24.99
N PHE A 983 15.80 -36.04 -24.24
CA PHE A 983 16.03 -36.89 -23.06
C PHE A 983 16.68 -38.24 -23.45
N THR A 984 16.38 -38.77 -24.63
CA THR A 984 17.01 -40.01 -25.12
C THR A 984 18.49 -39.79 -25.43
N ASP A 985 18.81 -38.70 -26.12
CA ASP A 985 20.19 -38.35 -26.50
C ASP A 985 21.05 -37.97 -25.27
N ILE A 986 20.49 -37.21 -24.31
CA ILE A 986 21.16 -36.90 -23.05
C ILE A 986 21.52 -38.20 -22.30
N LEU A 987 20.58 -39.14 -22.15
CA LEU A 987 20.86 -40.43 -21.48
C LEU A 987 22.02 -41.18 -22.16
N LYS A 988 21.99 -41.23 -23.49
CA LYS A 988 23.02 -41.88 -24.30
C LYS A 988 24.39 -41.24 -24.04
N ARG A 989 24.49 -39.91 -24.15
CA ARG A 989 25.74 -39.16 -23.94
C ARG A 989 26.27 -39.30 -22.53
N ILE A 990 25.41 -39.24 -21.51
CA ILE A 990 25.81 -39.44 -20.10
C ILE A 990 26.43 -40.84 -19.93
N ARG A 991 25.81 -41.89 -20.49
CA ARG A 991 26.32 -43.28 -20.38
C ARG A 991 27.63 -43.50 -21.14
N GLU A 992 27.83 -42.81 -22.26
CA GLU A 992 29.05 -42.90 -23.06
C GLU A 992 30.24 -42.19 -22.39
N ASN A 993 29.99 -41.13 -21.61
CA ASN A 993 31.04 -40.27 -21.05
C ASN A 993 31.26 -40.46 -19.54
N LEU A 994 30.27 -40.93 -18.79
CA LEU A 994 30.36 -41.08 -17.33
C LEU A 994 30.27 -42.55 -16.90
N LYS A 995 31.17 -42.94 -16.00
CA LYS A 995 31.17 -44.26 -15.37
C LYS A 995 29.96 -44.45 -14.45
N MET A 996 29.29 -45.59 -14.57
CA MET A 996 28.06 -45.92 -13.85
C MET A 996 28.29 -46.00 -12.33
N GLU A 997 29.45 -46.52 -11.92
CA GLU A 997 29.81 -46.76 -10.51
C GLU A 997 29.88 -45.45 -9.71
N GLU A 998 30.36 -44.38 -10.34
CA GLU A 998 30.54 -43.07 -9.70
C GLU A 998 29.29 -42.16 -9.86
N ASN A 999 28.47 -42.42 -10.88
CA ASN A 999 27.41 -41.50 -11.32
C ASN A 999 26.03 -42.19 -11.38
N TYR A 1000 25.84 -43.27 -10.64
CA TYR A 1000 24.62 -44.08 -10.65
C TYR A 1000 23.35 -43.25 -10.45
N VAL A 1001 23.33 -42.34 -9.48
CA VAL A 1001 22.13 -41.55 -9.14
C VAL A 1001 21.72 -40.64 -10.30
N ILE A 1002 22.66 -39.93 -10.93
CA ILE A 1002 22.35 -39.00 -12.04
C ILE A 1002 21.92 -39.76 -13.31
N ILE A 1003 22.60 -40.86 -13.64
CA ILE A 1003 22.25 -41.72 -14.77
C ILE A 1003 20.85 -42.32 -14.58
N THR A 1004 20.59 -42.84 -13.38
CA THR A 1004 19.30 -43.48 -13.05
C THR A 1004 18.18 -42.45 -12.98
N THR A 1005 18.41 -41.27 -12.38
CA THR A 1005 17.43 -40.17 -12.35
C THR A 1005 17.01 -39.80 -13.78
N HIS A 1006 17.97 -39.65 -14.71
CA HIS A 1006 17.67 -39.30 -16.09
C HIS A 1006 16.99 -40.45 -16.87
N LYS A 1007 17.41 -41.70 -16.67
CA LYS A 1007 16.78 -42.90 -17.25
C LYS A 1007 15.29 -42.94 -16.90
N LEU A 1008 14.99 -42.86 -15.60
CA LEU A 1008 13.63 -42.88 -15.10
C LEU A 1008 12.83 -41.64 -15.57
N SER A 1009 13.46 -40.45 -15.64
CA SER A 1009 12.82 -39.22 -16.17
C SER A 1009 12.45 -39.35 -17.65
N LEU A 1010 13.28 -39.98 -18.49
CA LEU A 1010 12.97 -40.26 -19.89
C LEU A 1010 11.70 -41.12 -20.01
N ASP A 1011 11.57 -42.15 -19.17
CA ASP A 1011 10.39 -43.02 -19.20
C ASP A 1011 9.14 -42.30 -18.71
N PHE A 1012 9.27 -41.40 -17.73
CA PHE A 1012 8.20 -40.49 -17.34
C PHE A 1012 7.72 -39.65 -18.53
N VAL A 1013 8.64 -38.98 -19.24
CA VAL A 1013 8.30 -38.16 -20.42
C VAL A 1013 7.61 -39.00 -21.50
N LYS A 1014 8.07 -40.23 -21.76
CA LYS A 1014 7.46 -41.15 -22.75
C LYS A 1014 6.05 -41.59 -22.35
N ILE A 1015 5.83 -41.92 -21.08
CA ILE A 1015 4.53 -42.38 -20.58
C ILE A 1015 3.52 -41.23 -20.61
N ILE A 1016 3.92 -40.02 -20.23
CA ILE A 1016 3.09 -38.82 -20.35
C ILE A 1016 2.77 -38.50 -21.82
N ASP A 1017 3.76 -38.56 -22.72
CA ASP A 1017 3.56 -38.36 -24.15
C ASP A 1017 2.52 -39.34 -24.73
N LYS A 1018 2.59 -40.62 -24.33
CA LYS A 1018 1.62 -41.66 -24.70
C LYS A 1018 0.24 -41.38 -24.12
N ALA A 1019 0.13 -41.01 -22.84
CA ALA A 1019 -1.15 -40.70 -22.19
C ALA A 1019 -1.85 -39.52 -22.89
N LEU A 1020 -1.12 -38.46 -23.23
CA LEU A 1020 -1.65 -37.28 -23.91
C LEU A 1020 -2.09 -37.58 -25.35
N LYS A 1021 -1.35 -38.40 -26.10
CA LYS A 1021 -1.74 -38.84 -27.47
C LYS A 1021 -3.04 -39.65 -27.48
N THR A 1022 -3.34 -40.35 -26.40
CA THR A 1022 -4.54 -41.18 -26.28
C THR A 1022 -5.79 -40.35 -25.98
N ASP A 1023 -5.60 -39.16 -25.40
CA ASP A 1023 -6.66 -38.24 -24.97
C ASP A 1023 -6.98 -37.15 -26.02
N ASP A 1024 -6.05 -36.87 -26.95
CA ASP A 1024 -6.26 -35.98 -28.11
C ASP A 1024 -7.37 -36.46 -29.08
N VAL A 1025 -7.88 -37.69 -28.93
CA VAL A 1025 -9.02 -38.20 -29.70
C VAL A 1025 -10.38 -37.65 -29.16
N LEU A 1026 -10.39 -37.01 -27.98
CA LEU A 1026 -11.61 -36.47 -27.34
C LEU A 1026 -11.73 -34.93 -27.35
N THR A 1027 -10.73 -34.20 -27.84
CA THR A 1027 -10.66 -32.73 -27.81
C THR A 1027 -11.16 -32.08 -29.10
N SER A 1028 -12.46 -32.20 -29.39
CA SER A 1028 -13.13 -31.32 -30.38
C SER A 1028 -14.09 -30.30 -29.78
N LYS A 1029 -14.24 -30.21 -28.45
CA LYS A 1029 -15.08 -29.18 -27.81
C LYS A 1029 -14.57 -28.76 -26.44
N SER A 1030 -14.04 -27.53 -26.36
CA SER A 1030 -14.24 -26.52 -25.31
C SER A 1030 -12.94 -25.75 -24.98
N GLU A 1031 -12.64 -24.74 -25.80
CA GLU A 1031 -11.73 -23.65 -25.43
C GLU A 1031 -12.50 -22.67 -24.52
N SER A 1032 -12.54 -22.85 -23.19
CA SER A 1032 -13.00 -21.77 -22.28
C SER A 1032 -12.84 -21.94 -20.76
N ASP A 1033 -12.19 -22.97 -20.21
CA ASP A 1033 -12.06 -23.09 -18.74
C ASP A 1033 -10.62 -23.36 -18.28
N GLU A 1034 -9.92 -22.31 -17.83
CA GLU A 1034 -8.57 -22.42 -17.20
C GLU A 1034 -8.58 -23.27 -15.91
N ASN A 1035 -9.71 -23.39 -15.21
CA ASN A 1035 -9.83 -24.26 -14.02
C ASN A 1035 -9.94 -25.75 -14.39
N GLY A 1036 -10.29 -26.10 -15.63
CA GLY A 1036 -10.41 -27.49 -16.08
C GLY A 1036 -9.06 -28.14 -16.45
N GLU A 1037 -8.05 -27.34 -16.82
CA GLU A 1037 -6.74 -27.84 -17.24
C GLU A 1037 -5.92 -28.39 -16.06
N GLU A 1038 -5.97 -27.76 -14.88
CA GLU A 1038 -5.22 -28.23 -13.69
C GLU A 1038 -5.72 -29.59 -13.18
N ASP A 1039 -7.05 -29.79 -13.17
CA ASP A 1039 -7.66 -31.08 -12.80
C ASP A 1039 -7.37 -32.18 -13.82
N LYS A 1040 -7.23 -31.82 -15.11
CA LYS A 1040 -6.85 -32.74 -16.18
C LYS A 1040 -5.41 -33.24 -15.99
N PHE A 1041 -4.46 -32.37 -15.66
CA PHE A 1041 -3.10 -32.80 -15.38
C PHE A 1041 -3.02 -33.68 -14.13
N LYS A 1042 -3.75 -33.37 -13.05
CA LYS A 1042 -3.81 -34.25 -11.86
C LYS A 1042 -4.25 -35.68 -12.20
N GLN A 1043 -5.24 -35.82 -13.10
CA GLN A 1043 -5.70 -37.13 -13.57
C GLN A 1043 -4.65 -37.85 -14.42
N ILE A 1044 -3.96 -37.12 -15.30
CA ILE A 1044 -2.86 -37.69 -16.11
C ILE A 1044 -1.74 -38.21 -15.20
N TYR A 1045 -1.29 -37.42 -14.22
CA TYR A 1045 -0.25 -37.84 -13.26
C TYR A 1045 -0.69 -39.04 -12.41
N ALA A 1046 -1.97 -39.10 -12.03
CA ALA A 1046 -2.52 -40.25 -11.30
C ALA A 1046 -2.55 -41.53 -12.17
N SER A 1047 -2.94 -41.40 -13.44
CA SER A 1047 -3.01 -42.55 -14.37
C SER A 1047 -1.62 -43.11 -14.71
N THR A 1048 -0.61 -42.24 -14.80
CA THR A 1048 0.76 -42.63 -15.15
C THR A 1048 1.56 -43.21 -13.97
N ALA A 1049 1.22 -42.84 -12.72
CA ALA A 1049 1.94 -43.29 -11.52
C ALA A 1049 2.04 -44.83 -11.40
N SER A 1050 0.97 -45.57 -11.70
CA SER A 1050 0.98 -47.04 -11.62
C SER A 1050 1.82 -47.69 -12.73
N GLU A 1051 1.79 -47.15 -13.95
CA GLU A 1051 2.60 -47.64 -15.07
C GLU A 1051 4.10 -47.42 -14.79
N LEU A 1052 4.45 -46.26 -14.21
CA LEU A 1052 5.82 -45.95 -13.78
C LEU A 1052 6.29 -46.89 -12.67
N GLY A 1053 5.46 -47.16 -11.66
CA GLY A 1053 5.79 -48.07 -10.57
C GLY A 1053 6.17 -49.48 -11.07
N LYS A 1054 5.38 -50.02 -12.00
CA LYS A 1054 5.65 -51.34 -12.63
C LYS A 1054 6.93 -51.36 -13.46
N LEU A 1055 7.23 -50.26 -14.14
CA LEU A 1055 8.47 -50.16 -14.92
C LEU A 1055 9.69 -50.07 -14.00
N TYR A 1056 9.63 -49.22 -12.98
CA TYR A 1056 10.75 -48.92 -12.10
C TYR A 1056 11.10 -50.09 -11.18
N VAL A 1057 10.12 -50.92 -10.75
CA VAL A 1057 10.43 -52.14 -10.00
C VAL A 1057 11.27 -53.12 -10.83
N ASN A 1058 11.03 -53.22 -12.14
CA ASN A 1058 11.82 -54.08 -13.01
C ASN A 1058 13.26 -53.59 -13.14
N TYR A 1059 13.47 -52.27 -13.23
CA TYR A 1059 14.83 -51.71 -13.21
C TYR A 1059 15.55 -51.94 -11.90
N LEU A 1060 14.86 -51.80 -10.76
CA LEU A 1060 15.47 -52.09 -9.47
C LEU A 1060 15.84 -53.59 -9.35
N LYS A 1061 15.00 -54.51 -9.86
CA LYS A 1061 15.33 -55.94 -9.92
C LYS A 1061 16.57 -56.21 -10.75
N GLU A 1062 16.66 -55.59 -11.92
CA GLU A 1062 17.82 -55.69 -12.82
C GLU A 1062 19.10 -55.16 -12.14
N ASP A 1063 19.04 -53.97 -11.53
CA ASP A 1063 20.18 -53.34 -10.87
C ASP A 1063 20.65 -54.13 -9.64
N VAL A 1064 19.73 -54.73 -8.87
CA VAL A 1064 20.06 -55.61 -7.73
C VAL A 1064 20.85 -56.83 -8.18
N VAL A 1065 20.49 -57.41 -9.33
CA VAL A 1065 21.18 -58.59 -9.89
C VAL A 1065 22.53 -58.20 -10.48
N ASN A 1066 22.60 -57.08 -11.18
CA ASN A 1066 23.78 -56.68 -11.96
C ASN A 1066 24.83 -55.89 -11.16
N ILE A 1067 24.45 -55.26 -10.04
CA ILE A 1067 25.32 -54.34 -9.28
C ILE A 1067 25.58 -54.87 -7.87
N PHE A 1068 24.66 -54.63 -6.91
CA PHE A 1068 24.70 -55.23 -5.56
C PHE A 1068 23.35 -55.05 -4.83
N PRO A 1069 22.99 -55.90 -3.84
CA PRO A 1069 21.66 -55.85 -3.20
C PRO A 1069 21.28 -54.53 -2.55
N SER A 1070 22.22 -53.80 -1.93
CA SER A 1070 21.98 -52.50 -1.29
C SER A 1070 21.87 -51.31 -2.26
N ILE A 1071 21.90 -51.54 -3.59
CA ILE A 1071 21.75 -50.48 -4.60
C ILE A 1071 20.42 -49.74 -4.49
N TYR A 1072 19.42 -50.37 -3.85
CA TYR A 1072 18.11 -49.78 -3.59
C TYR A 1072 18.18 -48.44 -2.85
N ILE A 1073 19.23 -48.17 -2.06
CA ILE A 1073 19.44 -46.88 -1.37
C ILE A 1073 19.75 -45.77 -2.38
N LEU A 1074 20.62 -46.05 -3.35
CA LEU A 1074 20.93 -45.08 -4.41
C LEU A 1074 19.77 -44.95 -5.40
N PHE A 1075 19.05 -46.05 -5.67
CA PHE A 1075 17.83 -46.03 -6.47
C PHE A 1075 16.71 -45.23 -5.78
N ALA A 1076 16.59 -45.29 -4.46
CA ALA A 1076 15.66 -44.47 -3.65
C ALA A 1076 15.93 -42.97 -3.79
N LYS A 1077 17.21 -42.57 -3.82
CA LYS A 1077 17.61 -41.19 -4.12
C LYS A 1077 17.21 -40.78 -5.54
N ALA A 1078 17.52 -41.61 -6.54
CA ALA A 1078 17.18 -41.33 -7.93
C ALA A 1078 15.66 -41.25 -8.16
N PHE A 1079 14.90 -42.15 -7.52
CA PHE A 1079 13.44 -42.14 -7.52
C PHE A 1079 12.89 -40.88 -6.88
N THR A 1080 13.35 -40.53 -5.67
CA THR A 1080 12.89 -39.33 -4.96
C THR A 1080 13.15 -38.05 -5.76
N ASN A 1081 14.34 -37.92 -6.37
CA ASN A 1081 14.65 -36.81 -7.25
C ASN A 1081 13.60 -36.60 -8.35
N ILE A 1082 13.02 -37.66 -8.92
CA ILE A 1082 12.04 -37.52 -10.00
C ILE A 1082 10.72 -36.97 -9.50
N PHE A 1083 10.21 -37.52 -8.40
CA PHE A 1083 8.95 -37.06 -7.84
C PHE A 1083 9.05 -35.62 -7.33
N ASP A 1084 10.20 -35.26 -6.75
CA ASP A 1084 10.48 -33.89 -6.31
C ASP A 1084 10.62 -32.95 -7.52
N ASN A 1085 11.40 -33.35 -8.54
CA ASN A 1085 11.67 -32.51 -9.70
C ASN A 1085 10.45 -32.34 -10.62
N PHE A 1086 9.58 -33.33 -10.78
CA PHE A 1086 8.35 -33.20 -11.58
C PHE A 1086 7.14 -32.76 -10.75
N ASN A 1087 7.35 -32.35 -9.49
CA ASN A 1087 6.34 -31.84 -8.56
C ASN A 1087 5.12 -32.75 -8.40
N PHE A 1088 5.35 -34.05 -8.23
CA PHE A 1088 4.29 -35.01 -8.01
C PHE A 1088 3.66 -34.82 -6.62
N ASN A 1089 2.33 -34.89 -6.55
CA ASN A 1089 1.63 -35.02 -5.26
C ASN A 1089 2.11 -36.31 -4.54
N PRO A 1090 2.32 -36.27 -3.21
CA PRO A 1090 2.67 -37.45 -2.39
C PRO A 1090 1.80 -38.70 -2.63
N VAL A 1091 0.52 -38.56 -2.92
CA VAL A 1091 -0.40 -39.66 -3.25
C VAL A 1091 0.05 -40.40 -4.50
N ASN A 1092 0.43 -39.69 -5.57
CA ASN A 1092 0.89 -40.30 -6.81
C ASN A 1092 2.26 -40.98 -6.61
N LYS A 1093 3.14 -40.38 -5.79
CA LYS A 1093 4.39 -41.03 -5.36
C LYS A 1093 4.10 -42.35 -4.63
N MET A 1094 3.16 -42.38 -3.69
CA MET A 1094 2.81 -43.60 -2.96
C MET A 1094 2.09 -44.64 -3.83
N ASN A 1095 1.29 -44.22 -4.81
CA ASN A 1095 0.63 -45.13 -5.75
C ASN A 1095 1.65 -45.89 -6.62
N SER A 1096 2.75 -45.25 -7.03
CA SER A 1096 3.81 -45.94 -7.78
C SER A 1096 4.59 -46.94 -6.91
N LEU A 1097 4.67 -46.73 -5.58
CA LEU A 1097 5.30 -47.67 -4.64
C LEU A 1097 4.55 -49.01 -4.52
N LYS A 1098 3.25 -49.08 -4.83
CA LYS A 1098 2.46 -50.33 -4.72
C LYS A 1098 3.10 -51.49 -5.49
N SER A 1099 3.60 -51.22 -6.70
CA SER A 1099 4.18 -52.24 -7.56
C SER A 1099 5.50 -52.83 -7.05
N PHE A 1100 6.19 -52.14 -6.13
CA PHE A 1100 7.39 -52.67 -5.47
C PHE A 1100 7.08 -53.73 -4.41
N LEU A 1101 5.82 -53.81 -3.95
CA LEU A 1101 5.37 -54.75 -2.91
C LEU A 1101 4.62 -55.97 -3.48
N GLU A 1102 4.37 -56.03 -4.80
CA GLU A 1102 3.62 -57.12 -5.44
C GLU A 1102 4.35 -58.47 -5.35
N ASP A 1103 5.68 -58.47 -5.46
CA ASP A 1103 6.51 -59.67 -5.43
C ASP A 1103 7.10 -59.90 -4.02
N LYS A 1104 6.48 -60.81 -3.25
CA LYS A 1104 6.91 -61.17 -1.88
C LYS A 1104 8.30 -61.80 -1.80
N SER A 1105 8.88 -62.26 -2.91
CA SER A 1105 10.24 -62.80 -2.92
C SER A 1105 11.31 -61.71 -3.04
N PHE A 1106 10.93 -60.51 -3.49
CA PHE A 1106 11.85 -59.41 -3.77
C PHE A 1106 12.08 -58.50 -2.55
N ILE A 1107 12.92 -58.97 -1.61
CA ILE A 1107 13.25 -58.26 -0.37
C ILE A 1107 13.73 -56.80 -0.59
N PRO A 1108 14.63 -56.50 -1.55
CA PRO A 1108 15.07 -55.12 -1.79
C PRO A 1108 13.94 -54.15 -2.17
N GLY A 1109 12.85 -54.64 -2.76
CA GLY A 1109 11.67 -53.81 -3.06
C GLY A 1109 10.97 -53.31 -1.78
N TYR A 1110 10.89 -54.15 -0.74
CA TYR A 1110 10.33 -53.76 0.55
C TYR A 1110 11.22 -52.77 1.29
N LEU A 1111 12.55 -52.96 1.24
CA LEU A 1111 13.51 -52.03 1.84
C LEU A 1111 13.53 -50.68 1.12
N PHE A 1112 13.43 -50.68 -0.20
CA PHE A 1112 13.25 -49.47 -1.01
C PHE A 1112 12.01 -48.68 -0.60
N VAL A 1113 10.85 -49.35 -0.45
CA VAL A 1113 9.62 -48.66 -0.04
C VAL A 1113 9.76 -48.04 1.34
N LEU A 1114 10.42 -48.72 2.29
CA LEU A 1114 10.70 -48.16 3.63
C LEU A 1114 11.61 -46.93 3.59
N GLU A 1115 12.59 -46.89 2.69
CA GLU A 1115 13.50 -45.75 2.50
C GLU A 1115 12.80 -44.52 1.90
N VAL A 1116 11.79 -44.74 1.04
CA VAL A 1116 11.13 -43.67 0.27
C VAL A 1116 9.81 -43.19 0.91
N LEU A 1117 9.22 -43.97 1.81
CA LEU A 1117 7.92 -43.66 2.42
C LEU A 1117 8.00 -42.34 3.21
N PRO A 1118 7.08 -41.38 3.00
CA PRO A 1118 7.12 -40.12 3.72
C PRO A 1118 6.91 -40.31 5.23
N THR A 1119 7.75 -39.64 6.04
CA THR A 1119 7.65 -39.64 7.51
C THR A 1119 6.29 -39.11 7.97
N TYR A 1120 5.78 -38.06 7.34
CA TYR A 1120 4.49 -37.45 7.68
C TYR A 1120 3.52 -37.53 6.49
N ALA A 1121 2.25 -37.85 6.78
CA ALA A 1121 1.13 -37.76 5.83
C ALA A 1121 0.13 -36.75 6.39
N TYR A 1122 -0.24 -35.75 5.62
CA TYR A 1122 -1.05 -34.62 6.10
C TYR A 1122 -2.53 -34.83 5.76
N GLU A 1123 -2.81 -35.27 4.54
CA GLU A 1123 -4.16 -35.47 4.02
C GLU A 1123 -4.74 -36.87 4.36
N GLU A 1124 -6.07 -37.02 4.34
CA GLU A 1124 -6.73 -38.29 4.70
C GLU A 1124 -6.46 -39.41 3.69
N ASN A 1125 -6.47 -39.08 2.40
CA ASN A 1125 -6.08 -39.98 1.30
C ASN A 1125 -4.61 -40.45 1.43
N GLU A 1126 -3.68 -39.55 1.76
CA GLU A 1126 -2.28 -39.87 2.01
C GLU A 1126 -2.13 -40.82 3.20
N LYS A 1127 -2.81 -40.53 4.31
CA LYS A 1127 -2.79 -41.40 5.50
C LYS A 1127 -3.33 -42.78 5.20
N ALA A 1128 -4.48 -42.87 4.52
CA ALA A 1128 -5.09 -44.13 4.15
C ALA A 1128 -4.13 -44.97 3.29
N LEU A 1129 -3.49 -44.35 2.30
CA LEU A 1129 -2.57 -45.01 1.39
C LEU A 1129 -1.26 -45.43 2.08
N LYS A 1130 -0.70 -44.58 2.95
CA LYS A 1130 0.46 -44.90 3.79
C LYS A 1130 0.16 -46.10 4.70
N SER A 1131 -0.99 -46.10 5.36
CA SER A 1131 -1.43 -47.22 6.21
C SER A 1131 -1.62 -48.52 5.40
N GLU A 1132 -2.15 -48.43 4.19
CA GLU A 1132 -2.27 -49.58 3.27
C GLU A 1132 -0.89 -50.20 2.98
N LEU A 1133 0.08 -49.38 2.57
CA LEU A 1133 1.44 -49.82 2.26
C LEU A 1133 2.15 -50.42 3.50
N LEU A 1134 2.07 -49.75 4.65
CA LEU A 1134 2.67 -50.23 5.90
C LEU A 1134 2.06 -51.56 6.36
N LYS A 1135 0.75 -51.76 6.16
CA LYS A 1135 0.08 -53.02 6.49
C LYS A 1135 0.65 -54.17 5.65
N VAL A 1136 0.84 -53.96 4.35
CA VAL A 1136 1.47 -54.97 3.47
C VAL A 1136 2.87 -55.32 3.95
N ILE A 1137 3.69 -54.32 4.28
CA ILE A 1137 5.08 -54.52 4.76
C ILE A 1137 5.12 -55.25 6.11
N SER A 1138 4.25 -54.89 7.05
CA SER A 1138 4.20 -55.48 8.40
C SER A 1138 3.94 -56.99 8.41
N THR A 1139 3.24 -57.49 7.39
CA THR A 1139 2.89 -58.91 7.25
C THR A 1139 3.96 -59.74 6.54
N HIS A 1140 5.07 -59.13 6.12
CA HIS A 1140 6.13 -59.81 5.37
C HIS A 1140 6.90 -60.81 6.25
N SER A 1141 7.29 -61.97 5.70
CA SER A 1141 7.92 -63.06 6.47
C SER A 1141 9.43 -62.88 6.72
N SER A 1142 10.12 -62.06 5.91
CA SER A 1142 11.56 -61.80 6.04
C SER A 1142 11.93 -61.08 7.35
N LYS A 1143 12.96 -61.60 8.04
CA LYS A 1143 13.52 -60.99 9.27
C LYS A 1143 14.13 -59.61 9.00
N GLU A 1144 14.76 -59.43 7.84
CA GLU A 1144 15.41 -58.17 7.43
C GLU A 1144 14.39 -57.04 7.28
N VAL A 1145 13.29 -57.29 6.54
CA VAL A 1145 12.19 -56.33 6.37
C VAL A 1145 11.57 -55.94 7.71
N LYS A 1146 11.36 -56.92 8.61
CA LYS A 1146 10.82 -56.66 9.96
C LYS A 1146 11.74 -55.77 10.80
N MET A 1147 13.06 -55.94 10.68
CA MET A 1147 14.04 -55.14 11.42
C MET A 1147 13.97 -53.66 10.99
N HIS A 1148 13.99 -53.39 9.68
CA HIS A 1148 13.90 -52.02 9.15
C HIS A 1148 12.51 -51.37 9.35
N PHE A 1149 11.43 -52.17 9.32
CA PHE A 1149 10.09 -51.70 9.67
C PHE A 1149 10.00 -51.28 11.14
N SER A 1150 10.67 -52.02 12.04
CA SER A 1150 10.67 -51.72 13.48
C SER A 1150 11.41 -50.42 13.80
N SER A 1151 12.50 -50.11 13.10
CA SER A 1151 13.23 -48.84 13.28
C SER A 1151 12.42 -47.60 12.88
N LEU A 1152 11.43 -47.73 11.98
CA LEU A 1152 10.54 -46.65 11.58
C LEU A 1152 9.43 -46.36 12.61
N ASN A 1153 8.98 -47.38 13.36
CA ASN A 1153 7.95 -47.26 14.41
C ASN A 1153 8.47 -46.77 15.78
N VAL A 1154 9.79 -46.65 15.96
CA VAL A 1154 10.40 -46.12 17.21
C VAL A 1154 10.50 -44.58 17.17
N SER A 1155 10.13 -43.96 16.05
CA SER A 1155 10.23 -42.52 15.78
C SER A 1155 8.90 -41.80 15.53
N ASP A 1156 7.76 -42.50 15.65
CA ASP A 1156 6.40 -41.94 15.82
C ASP A 1156 6.01 -41.99 17.30
#